data_AF-K4LDY6-F1
#
_entry.id   AF-K4LDY6-F1
#
_cell.length_a   1.000
_cell.length_b   1.000
_cell.length_c   1.000
_cell.angle_alpha   90.00
_cell.angle_beta   90.00
_cell.angle_gamma   90.00
#
_symmetry.space_group_name_H-M   'P 1'
#
loop_
_entity.id
_entity.type
_entity.pdbx_description
1 polymer ?
#
loop_
_entity_poly.entity_id
_entity_poly.type
_entity_poly.pdbx_seq_one_letter_code
_entity_poly.pdbx_strand_id
1 'polypeptide(L)'
;MLERYTLPEMKAHWSPENRYRKWLEVEILACEAWAALGRIPEQALREIKERASFDLRRIAEIEAVVRHDVIAFVSCVAESVGDAGKYLHMGLTSYDVVDTALSLLMREAMDLILAALDGLREVLAEKAREYRDTPMIGRTHGVHAEPITLGMKFALWYAELARDRERLEKARRVINVGRLAGAVGTYAHIDPRVEQYVCRKLGLYPAQISTQVLQRDRHAEYLSALAITACSLEKFATEIRHLQRTEVLELEEGFAAGQKGSSAMPHKRNPITCERITGLSRVLRGNALAAMENTALWHERDISNSSVERIIIPDSTTLLHYMLVRFTEVVKQLLIYPEHMRQNLDRTRGLIFSQRLLLALVEKGLRREEAYALVQRQAMRAWPQGDFAQLVKADPEIGKYLSGGEIDALLDSGYYLRRVPYIFWRTGLGAPPLSEWEEKLREDPPGRHVPVPEKGELLYEGKAKRVYRTSDPDLYWVEYKDEATAFDGLKRDVIPGKGSLNNRISAHFFSLLEVAGLPTHFVKLLGPREALVRRVEIIPLEVIVRNIAAGSLAKKLGLPEGRVLSRPVVDFCLKNDELHDPQVTEDQILALGFAAEKEVRELRDFALKVNEVLSAYLLSRDLILVDFKLEFGRCRDGIILADEISPDTCRFWDRDTKEKLDKDRFRHDLGGLIPAYEEIWKRLQGGKPVV
;
A
#
# COMPACT_ATOMS: atom_id res chain seq x y z
N MET A 1 -4.65 28.88 17.60
CA MET A 1 -3.57 27.87 17.56
C MET A 1 -3.01 27.65 18.94
N LEU A 2 -2.91 26.38 19.35
CA LEU A 2 -2.39 25.96 20.64
C LEU A 2 -0.86 25.96 20.64
N GLU A 3 -0.24 27.01 21.19
CA GLU A 3 1.21 27.24 21.10
C GLU A 3 2.06 26.03 21.55
N ARG A 4 1.62 25.32 22.61
CA ARG A 4 2.30 24.13 23.14
C ARG A 4 2.37 22.95 22.15
N TYR A 5 1.41 22.83 21.23
CA TYR A 5 1.29 21.71 20.30
C TYR A 5 1.45 22.14 18.84
N THR A 6 2.12 23.27 18.62
CA THR A 6 2.38 23.82 17.30
C THR A 6 3.88 23.81 17.03
N LEU A 7 4.32 23.19 15.94
CA LEU A 7 5.71 23.22 15.47
C LEU A 7 5.97 24.47 14.60
N PRO A 8 7.22 24.96 14.51
CA PRO A 8 7.54 26.22 13.83
C PRO A 8 7.02 26.32 12.39
N GLU A 9 7.12 25.24 11.62
CA GLU A 9 6.72 25.19 10.21
C GLU A 9 5.21 25.42 10.08
N MET A 10 4.41 24.73 10.90
CA MET A 10 2.96 24.87 10.87
C MET A 10 2.47 26.17 11.54
N LYS A 11 3.21 26.69 12.52
CA LYS A 11 2.96 28.03 13.13
C LYS A 11 3.12 29.13 12.08
N ALA A 12 4.20 29.07 11.30
CA ALA A 12 4.45 30.02 10.22
C ALA A 12 3.40 29.88 9.12
N HIS A 13 3.02 28.65 8.77
CA HIS A 13 2.05 28.35 7.74
C HIS A 13 0.66 28.94 8.00
N TRP A 14 0.11 28.75 9.21
CA TRP A 14 -1.20 29.29 9.59
C TRP A 14 -1.15 30.70 10.19
N SER A 15 -0.03 31.41 10.05
CA SER A 15 0.08 32.79 10.51
C SER A 15 -0.88 33.72 9.74
N PRO A 16 -1.43 34.78 10.38
CA PRO A 16 -2.21 35.79 9.68
C PRO A 16 -1.46 36.41 8.50
N GLU A 17 -0.15 36.61 8.68
CA GLU A 17 0.78 37.09 7.66
C GLU A 17 0.78 36.19 6.42
N ASN A 18 0.95 34.87 6.59
CA ASN A 18 0.93 33.95 5.45
C ASN A 18 -0.45 33.88 4.80
N ARG A 19 -1.53 33.93 5.60
CA ARG A 19 -2.91 33.96 5.07
C ARG A 19 -3.12 35.16 4.14
N TYR A 20 -2.80 36.37 4.58
CA TYR A 20 -2.96 37.57 3.76
C TYR A 20 -1.99 37.59 2.57
N ARG A 21 -0.80 36.98 2.70
CA ARG A 21 0.09 36.76 1.56
C ARG A 21 -0.55 35.89 0.49
N LYS A 22 -1.24 34.81 0.86
CA LYS A 22 -1.99 33.99 -0.11
C LYS A 22 -3.16 34.74 -0.73
N TRP A 23 -3.84 35.61 0.03
CA TRP A 23 -4.89 36.47 -0.52
C TRP A 23 -4.33 37.46 -1.55
N LEU A 24 -3.20 38.08 -1.23
CA LEU A 24 -2.51 39.00 -2.13
C LEU A 24 -2.07 38.31 -3.42
N GLU A 25 -1.55 37.08 -3.31
CA GLU A 25 -1.17 36.27 -4.46
C GLU A 25 -2.37 35.99 -5.38
N VAL A 26 -3.52 35.61 -4.84
CA VAL A 26 -4.76 35.41 -5.61
C VAL A 26 -5.19 36.69 -6.32
N GLU A 27 -5.19 37.82 -5.62
CA GLU A 27 -5.57 39.13 -6.18
C GLU A 27 -4.66 39.56 -7.34
N ILE A 28 -3.34 39.49 -7.14
CA ILE A 28 -2.37 39.86 -8.18
C ILE A 28 -2.54 38.97 -9.40
N LEU A 29 -2.72 37.65 -9.21
CA LEU A 29 -2.93 36.72 -10.32
C LEU A 29 -4.27 36.97 -11.04
N ALA A 30 -5.32 37.40 -10.34
CA ALA A 30 -6.57 37.79 -10.96
C ALA A 30 -6.38 39.06 -11.83
N CYS A 31 -5.63 40.05 -11.33
CA CYS A 31 -5.24 41.23 -12.09
C CYS A 31 -4.39 40.88 -13.33
N GLU A 32 -3.44 39.94 -13.20
CA GLU A 32 -2.66 39.43 -14.34
C GLU A 32 -3.56 38.83 -15.41
N ALA A 33 -4.53 38.01 -15.01
CA ALA A 33 -5.45 37.39 -15.95
C ALA A 33 -6.33 38.43 -16.66
N TRP A 34 -6.85 39.42 -15.92
CA TRP A 34 -7.62 40.50 -16.52
C TRP A 34 -6.81 41.38 -17.47
N ALA A 35 -5.54 41.63 -17.16
CA ALA A 35 -4.63 42.34 -18.07
C ALA A 35 -4.37 41.53 -19.34
N ALA A 36 -4.17 40.21 -19.23
CA ALA A 36 -4.03 39.32 -20.38
C ALA A 36 -5.30 39.28 -21.26
N LEU A 37 -6.47 39.61 -20.69
CA LEU A 37 -7.75 39.76 -21.40
C LEU A 37 -8.02 41.21 -21.86
N GLY A 38 -7.08 42.14 -21.67
CA GLY A 38 -7.20 43.54 -22.08
C GLY A 38 -8.18 44.37 -21.23
N ARG A 39 -8.57 43.90 -20.03
CA ARG A 39 -9.48 44.61 -19.13
C ARG A 39 -8.77 45.49 -18.10
N ILE A 40 -7.49 45.22 -17.83
CA ILE A 40 -6.62 46.06 -17.00
C ILE A 40 -5.46 46.56 -17.87
N PRO A 41 -5.14 47.87 -17.88
CA PRO A 41 -3.98 48.38 -18.60
C PRO A 41 -2.68 47.76 -18.08
N GLU A 42 -1.73 47.43 -18.96
CA GLU A 42 -0.43 46.85 -18.56
C GLU A 42 0.31 47.72 -17.52
N GLN A 43 0.25 49.04 -17.67
CA GLN A 43 0.88 49.97 -16.75
C GLN A 43 0.30 49.83 -15.32
N ALA A 44 -1.03 49.70 -15.20
CA ALA A 44 -1.68 49.49 -13.91
C ALA A 44 -1.30 48.14 -13.28
N LEU A 45 -1.17 47.08 -14.10
CA LEU A 45 -0.67 45.79 -13.61
C LEU A 45 0.77 45.88 -13.08
N ARG A 46 1.66 46.60 -13.78
CA ARG A 46 3.05 46.82 -13.32
C ARG A 46 3.07 47.53 -11.98
N GLU A 47 2.28 48.58 -11.83
CA GLU A 47 2.15 49.32 -10.55
C GLU A 47 1.62 48.44 -9.42
N ILE A 48 0.59 47.62 -9.67
CA ILE A 48 0.08 46.66 -8.69
C ILE A 48 1.19 45.68 -8.26
N LYS A 49 1.90 45.08 -9.21
CA LYS A 49 2.97 44.11 -8.90
C LYS A 49 4.13 44.70 -8.12
N GLU A 50 4.50 45.95 -8.39
CA GLU A 50 5.62 46.62 -7.75
C GLU A 50 5.29 47.14 -6.35
N ARG A 51 4.04 47.54 -6.10
CA ARG A 51 3.65 48.28 -4.89
C ARG A 51 2.68 47.58 -3.96
N ALA A 52 1.96 46.55 -4.42
CA ALA A 52 0.95 45.90 -3.62
C ALA A 52 1.59 45.22 -2.40
N SER A 53 1.20 45.69 -1.22
CA SER A 53 1.66 45.23 0.08
C SER A 53 0.53 45.42 1.10
N PHE A 54 0.70 44.87 2.29
CA PHE A 54 -0.29 45.02 3.35
C PHE A 54 0.40 45.15 4.71
N ASP A 55 -0.30 45.75 5.67
CA ASP A 55 0.09 45.81 7.07
C ASP A 55 -1.02 45.22 7.95
N LEU A 56 -0.65 44.29 8.84
CA LEU A 56 -1.61 43.57 9.67
C LEU A 56 -2.37 44.48 10.63
N ARG A 57 -1.72 45.53 11.16
CA ARG A 57 -2.38 46.47 12.08
C ARG A 57 -3.37 47.32 11.31
N ARG A 58 -2.97 47.79 10.12
CA ARG A 58 -3.84 48.57 9.24
C ARG A 58 -5.07 47.79 8.80
N ILE A 59 -4.92 46.51 8.44
CA ILE A 59 -6.07 45.65 8.14
C ILE A 59 -7.02 45.57 9.34
N ALA A 60 -6.49 45.36 10.55
CA ALA A 60 -7.31 45.27 11.76
C ALA A 60 -8.04 46.59 12.09
N GLU A 61 -7.38 47.73 11.88
CA GLU A 61 -8.00 49.07 12.00
C GLU A 61 -9.18 49.24 11.04
N ILE A 62 -8.99 48.89 9.77
CA ILE A 62 -10.05 48.99 8.76
C ILE A 62 -11.18 47.99 9.08
N GLU A 63 -10.86 46.75 9.46
CA GLU A 63 -11.83 45.71 9.81
C GLU A 63 -12.71 46.12 10.99
N ALA A 64 -12.16 46.84 11.99
CA ALA A 64 -12.92 47.37 13.12
C ALA A 64 -14.04 48.34 12.69
N VAL A 65 -13.88 49.01 11.55
CA VAL A 65 -14.86 49.91 10.96
C VAL A 65 -15.80 49.16 10.01
N VAL A 66 -15.26 48.45 9.02
CA VAL A 66 -16.06 47.84 7.93
C VAL A 66 -16.72 46.52 8.33
N ARG A 67 -16.28 45.90 9.43
CA ARG A 67 -16.78 44.61 9.95
C ARG A 67 -16.73 43.48 8.91
N HIS A 68 -15.75 43.53 8.02
CA HIS A 68 -15.55 42.57 6.93
C HIS A 68 -14.06 42.43 6.59
N ASP A 69 -13.52 41.23 6.77
CA ASP A 69 -12.09 40.91 6.65
C ASP A 69 -11.52 41.12 5.24
N VAL A 70 -12.18 40.61 4.19
CA VAL A 70 -11.72 40.77 2.80
C VAL A 70 -11.77 42.24 2.36
N ILE A 71 -12.83 42.98 2.70
CA ILE A 71 -12.91 44.41 2.38
C ILE A 71 -11.78 45.18 3.08
N ALA A 72 -11.51 44.87 4.35
CA ALA A 72 -10.42 45.48 5.08
C ALA A 72 -9.05 45.18 4.44
N PHE A 73 -8.83 43.93 4.03
CA PHE A 73 -7.63 43.52 3.31
C PHE A 73 -7.46 44.24 1.97
N VAL A 74 -8.47 44.20 1.09
CA VAL A 74 -8.41 44.83 -0.24
C VAL A 74 -8.22 46.34 -0.11
N SER A 75 -8.87 46.98 0.87
CA SER A 75 -8.71 48.43 1.11
C SER A 75 -7.29 48.76 1.56
N CYS A 76 -6.70 47.96 2.45
CA CYS A 76 -5.31 48.14 2.87
C CYS A 76 -4.32 47.99 1.70
N VAL A 77 -4.55 47.02 0.81
CA VAL A 77 -3.69 46.81 -0.36
C VAL A 77 -3.88 47.95 -1.38
N ALA A 78 -5.11 48.41 -1.59
CA ALA A 78 -5.39 49.54 -2.48
C ALA A 78 -4.70 50.83 -1.99
N GLU A 79 -4.67 51.08 -0.67
CA GLU A 79 -3.91 52.19 -0.07
C GLU A 79 -2.42 52.15 -0.44
N SER A 80 -1.81 50.96 -0.54
CA SER A 80 -0.38 50.82 -0.86
C SER A 80 -0.09 51.02 -2.36
N VAL A 81 -1.05 50.75 -3.24
CA VAL A 81 -0.87 50.81 -4.69
C VAL A 81 -1.15 52.22 -5.25
N GLY A 82 -2.19 52.90 -4.77
CA GLY A 82 -2.68 54.17 -5.32
C GLY A 82 -3.82 53.99 -6.34
N ASP A 83 -3.88 54.80 -7.40
CA ASP A 83 -5.00 54.81 -8.37
C ASP A 83 -5.19 53.44 -9.07
N ALA A 84 -4.12 52.71 -9.37
CA ALA A 84 -4.21 51.36 -9.92
C ALA A 84 -4.90 50.36 -8.97
N GLY A 85 -5.03 50.69 -7.67
CA GLY A 85 -5.76 49.90 -6.68
C GLY A 85 -7.24 49.70 -7.00
N LYS A 86 -7.85 50.54 -7.87
CA LYS A 86 -9.24 50.35 -8.33
C LYS A 86 -9.49 49.07 -9.12
N TYR A 87 -8.43 48.42 -9.61
CA TYR A 87 -8.53 47.15 -10.32
C TYR A 87 -8.37 45.92 -9.41
N LEU A 88 -7.95 46.11 -8.15
CA LEU A 88 -7.94 45.03 -7.17
C LEU A 88 -9.37 44.54 -6.92
N HIS A 89 -9.53 43.24 -6.74
CA HIS A 89 -10.83 42.60 -6.53
C HIS A 89 -11.85 42.77 -7.68
N MET A 90 -11.42 43.19 -8.87
CA MET A 90 -12.33 43.43 -10.01
C MET A 90 -13.03 42.13 -10.44
N GLY A 91 -14.36 42.12 -10.32
CA GLY A 91 -15.21 40.98 -10.71
C GLY A 91 -15.23 39.83 -9.70
N LEU A 92 -14.46 39.93 -8.61
CA LEU A 92 -14.38 38.92 -7.56
C LEU A 92 -15.46 39.14 -6.49
N THR A 93 -15.85 38.04 -5.85
CA THR A 93 -16.50 38.04 -4.54
C THR A 93 -15.49 37.64 -3.47
N SER A 94 -15.76 37.96 -2.20
CA SER A 94 -14.85 37.66 -1.10
C SER A 94 -14.37 36.20 -1.05
N TYR A 95 -15.24 35.24 -1.36
CA TYR A 95 -14.90 33.81 -1.33
C TYR A 95 -14.20 33.28 -2.58
N ASP A 96 -14.07 34.08 -3.64
CA ASP A 96 -13.12 33.78 -4.72
C ASP A 96 -11.68 33.79 -4.16
N VAL A 97 -11.40 34.74 -3.27
CA VAL A 97 -10.10 34.89 -2.61
C VAL A 97 -9.97 33.92 -1.44
N VAL A 98 -10.95 33.90 -0.53
CA VAL A 98 -10.88 33.12 0.72
C VAL A 98 -10.75 31.62 0.45
N ASP A 99 -11.63 31.02 -0.36
CA ASP A 99 -11.62 29.56 -0.56
C ASP A 99 -10.44 29.10 -1.42
N THR A 100 -10.03 29.89 -2.43
CA THR A 100 -8.85 29.58 -3.25
C THR A 100 -7.58 29.63 -2.42
N ALA A 101 -7.42 30.65 -1.58
CA ALA A 101 -6.28 30.75 -0.66
C ALA A 101 -6.33 29.68 0.44
N LEU A 102 -7.51 29.35 0.97
CA LEU A 102 -7.67 28.31 1.98
C LEU A 102 -7.29 26.93 1.41
N SER A 103 -7.71 26.63 0.18
CA SER A 103 -7.37 25.37 -0.50
C SER A 103 -5.86 25.24 -0.72
N LEU A 104 -5.20 26.34 -1.08
CA LEU A 104 -3.75 26.42 -1.17
C LEU A 104 -3.07 26.14 0.18
N LEU A 105 -3.53 26.79 1.26
CA LEU A 105 -3.03 26.56 2.61
C LEU A 105 -3.27 25.11 3.06
N MET A 106 -4.43 24.54 2.81
CA MET A 106 -4.74 23.14 3.18
C MET A 106 -3.87 22.15 2.41
N ARG A 107 -3.67 22.35 1.11
CA ARG A 107 -2.77 21.51 0.31
C ARG A 107 -1.34 21.54 0.84
N GLU A 108 -0.80 22.73 1.10
CA GLU A 108 0.56 22.91 1.62
C GLU A 108 0.70 22.32 3.04
N ALA A 109 -0.32 22.45 3.90
CA ALA A 109 -0.34 21.80 5.21
C ALA A 109 -0.35 20.27 5.10
N MET A 110 -1.09 19.72 4.14
CA MET A 110 -1.12 18.28 3.86
C MET A 110 0.23 17.77 3.35
N ASP A 111 0.97 18.58 2.57
CA ASP A 111 2.33 18.24 2.14
C ASP A 111 3.28 18.05 3.33
N LEU A 112 3.22 18.94 4.34
CA LEU A 112 3.98 18.80 5.58
C LEU A 112 3.57 17.54 6.37
N ILE A 113 2.28 17.22 6.41
CA ILE A 113 1.75 16.04 7.09
C ILE A 113 2.20 14.75 6.40
N LEU A 114 2.13 14.69 5.06
CA LEU A 114 2.60 13.55 4.28
C LEU A 114 4.09 13.30 4.48
N ALA A 115 4.90 14.37 4.47
CA ALA A 115 6.34 14.26 4.75
C ALA A 115 6.62 13.73 6.17
N ALA A 116 5.90 14.22 7.19
CA ALA A 116 6.03 13.74 8.56
C ALA A 116 5.57 12.28 8.72
N LEU A 117 4.53 11.87 8.00
CA LEU A 117 4.05 10.49 7.97
C LEU A 117 5.06 9.56 7.32
N ASP A 118 5.65 9.96 6.19
CA ASP A 118 6.68 9.17 5.51
C ASP A 118 7.92 9.00 6.41
N GLY A 119 8.34 10.05 7.11
CA GLY A 119 9.40 9.95 8.12
C GLY A 119 9.08 8.98 9.27
N LEU A 120 7.84 8.95 9.77
CA LEU A 120 7.41 7.95 10.77
C LEU A 120 7.44 6.52 10.20
N ARG A 121 6.99 6.35 8.95
CA ARG A 121 6.98 5.04 8.28
C ARG A 121 8.37 4.49 8.09
N GLU A 122 9.35 5.31 7.74
CA GLU A 122 10.75 4.90 7.62
C GLU A 122 11.28 4.35 8.94
N VAL A 123 11.07 5.06 10.05
CA VAL A 123 11.50 4.61 11.39
C VAL A 123 10.81 3.31 11.79
N LEU A 124 9.52 3.16 11.49
CA LEU A 124 8.80 1.91 11.78
C LEU A 124 9.31 0.74 10.93
N ALA A 125 9.69 0.99 9.67
CA ALA A 125 10.29 -0.03 8.82
C ALA A 125 11.66 -0.47 9.36
N GLU A 126 12.48 0.47 9.84
CA GLU A 126 13.75 0.19 10.51
C GLU A 126 13.52 -0.65 11.78
N LYS A 127 12.64 -0.20 12.68
CA LYS A 127 12.33 -0.91 13.93
C LYS A 127 11.72 -2.30 13.68
N ALA A 128 10.87 -2.43 12.67
CA ALA A 128 10.32 -3.74 12.30
C ALA A 128 11.43 -4.71 11.91
N ARG A 129 12.39 -4.27 11.07
CA ARG A 129 13.52 -5.11 10.64
C ARG A 129 14.50 -5.40 11.78
N GLU A 130 14.81 -4.40 12.60
CA GLU A 130 15.71 -4.52 13.76
C GLU A 130 15.20 -5.58 14.75
N TYR A 131 13.90 -5.56 15.06
CA TYR A 131 13.28 -6.47 16.03
C TYR A 131 12.49 -7.60 15.38
N ARG A 132 12.80 -7.94 14.11
CA ARG A 132 12.09 -8.94 13.31
C ARG A 132 11.90 -10.26 14.06
N ASP A 133 12.97 -10.73 14.69
CA ASP A 133 13.04 -12.05 15.33
C ASP A 133 12.98 -11.98 16.86
N THR A 134 12.64 -10.82 17.44
CA THR A 134 12.55 -10.63 18.90
C THR A 134 11.23 -11.19 19.44
N PRO A 135 11.19 -12.35 20.12
CA PRO A 135 9.94 -12.97 20.54
C PRO A 135 9.26 -12.19 21.67
N MET A 136 7.94 -12.12 21.63
CA MET A 136 7.13 -11.59 22.71
C MET A 136 5.79 -12.32 22.75
N ILE A 137 5.06 -12.20 23.86
CA ILE A 137 3.74 -12.82 23.95
C ILE A 137 2.68 -11.98 23.22
N GLY A 138 1.95 -12.60 22.31
CA GLY A 138 0.75 -12.03 21.71
C GLY A 138 -0.37 -11.95 22.75
N ARG A 139 -1.17 -10.89 22.70
CA ARG A 139 -2.23 -10.64 23.67
C ARG A 139 -3.56 -10.41 22.99
N THR A 140 -4.58 -11.16 23.42
CA THR A 140 -5.98 -10.96 23.03
C THR A 140 -6.79 -10.72 24.30
N HIS A 141 -7.68 -9.73 24.31
CA HIS A 141 -8.41 -9.31 25.52
C HIS A 141 -7.50 -8.93 26.71
N GLY A 142 -6.24 -8.55 26.46
CA GLY A 142 -5.24 -8.30 27.49
C GLY A 142 -4.65 -9.56 28.15
N VAL A 143 -5.01 -10.75 27.67
CA VAL A 143 -4.56 -12.06 28.16
C VAL A 143 -3.55 -12.67 27.19
N HIS A 144 -2.61 -13.47 27.69
CA HIS A 144 -1.63 -14.18 26.86
C HIS A 144 -2.33 -15.16 25.91
N ALA A 145 -1.99 -15.07 24.64
CA ALA A 145 -2.45 -15.95 23.58
C ALA A 145 -1.25 -16.77 23.07
N GLU A 146 -0.81 -16.53 21.84
CA GLU A 146 0.33 -17.21 21.24
C GLU A 146 1.52 -16.25 21.04
N PRO A 147 2.77 -16.77 21.00
CA PRO A 147 3.95 -15.99 20.67
C PRO A 147 3.85 -15.25 19.32
N ILE A 148 4.38 -14.02 19.30
CA ILE A 148 4.64 -13.21 18.11
C ILE A 148 6.06 -12.65 18.19
N THR A 149 6.46 -11.77 17.26
CA THR A 149 7.65 -10.93 17.44
C THR A 149 7.31 -9.46 17.60
N LEU A 150 8.19 -8.70 18.27
CA LEU A 150 8.06 -7.25 18.35
C LEU A 150 8.11 -6.61 16.96
N GLY A 151 8.96 -7.14 16.07
CA GLY A 151 9.04 -6.69 14.67
C GLY A 151 7.71 -6.82 13.93
N MET A 152 6.92 -7.87 14.16
CA MET A 152 5.57 -8.00 13.59
C MET A 152 4.64 -6.86 14.03
N LYS A 153 4.77 -6.38 15.28
CA LYS A 153 3.95 -5.28 15.80
C LYS A 153 4.30 -3.96 15.11
N PHE A 154 5.58 -3.68 14.89
CA PHE A 154 6.01 -2.52 14.09
C PHE A 154 5.65 -2.66 12.61
N ALA A 155 5.77 -3.85 12.02
CA ALA A 155 5.37 -4.13 10.64
C ALA A 155 3.86 -3.90 10.44
N LEU A 156 3.03 -4.25 11.43
CA LEU A 156 1.60 -3.96 11.43
C LEU A 156 1.32 -2.45 11.40
N TRP A 157 2.05 -1.66 12.20
CA TRP A 157 1.91 -0.19 12.22
C TRP A 157 2.38 0.44 10.92
N TYR A 158 3.51 -0.03 10.37
CA TYR A 158 4.04 0.38 9.08
C TYR A 158 3.02 0.17 7.94
N ALA A 159 2.41 -1.02 7.88
CA ALA A 159 1.40 -1.35 6.87
C ALA A 159 0.11 -0.56 7.05
N GLU A 160 -0.24 -0.16 8.28
CA GLU A 160 -1.38 0.69 8.54
C GLU A 160 -1.17 2.12 8.05
N LEU A 161 -0.01 2.71 8.34
CA LEU A 161 0.33 4.04 7.85
C LEU A 161 0.45 4.10 6.32
N ALA A 162 0.73 2.98 5.65
CA ALA A 162 0.65 2.90 4.19
C ALA A 162 -0.77 3.19 3.68
N ARG A 163 -1.79 2.65 4.35
CA ARG A 163 -3.21 2.92 4.04
C ARG A 163 -3.60 4.35 4.40
N ASP A 164 -3.09 4.88 5.51
CA ASP A 164 -3.34 6.28 5.89
C ASP A 164 -2.73 7.26 4.89
N ARG A 165 -1.52 6.97 4.39
CA ARG A 165 -0.89 7.76 3.34
C ARG A 165 -1.74 7.86 2.09
N GLU A 166 -2.27 6.73 1.61
CA GLU A 166 -3.16 6.69 0.44
C GLU A 166 -4.43 7.55 0.66
N ARG A 167 -5.04 7.46 1.86
CA ARG A 167 -6.21 8.27 2.22
C ARG A 167 -5.88 9.76 2.24
N LEU A 168 -4.75 10.14 2.82
CA LEU A 168 -4.30 11.52 2.91
C LEU A 168 -3.94 12.09 1.52
N GLU A 169 -3.31 11.30 0.66
CA GLU A 169 -3.06 11.70 -0.73
C GLU A 169 -4.36 11.91 -1.52
N LYS A 170 -5.36 11.07 -1.31
CA LYS A 170 -6.69 11.27 -1.90
C LYS A 170 -7.32 12.57 -1.38
N ALA A 171 -7.37 12.77 -0.07
CA ALA A 171 -7.88 14.00 0.55
C ALA A 171 -7.15 15.26 0.04
N ARG A 172 -5.82 15.17 -0.13
CA ARG A 172 -5.00 16.23 -0.74
C ARG A 172 -5.47 16.58 -2.14
N ARG A 173 -5.77 15.59 -2.99
CA ARG A 173 -6.28 15.82 -4.36
C ARG A 173 -7.67 16.44 -4.33
N VAL A 174 -8.54 16.00 -3.43
CA VAL A 174 -9.93 16.49 -3.29
C VAL A 174 -9.99 17.98 -2.92
N ILE A 175 -9.07 18.43 -2.04
CA ILE A 175 -8.97 19.85 -1.65
C ILE A 175 -8.12 20.69 -2.63
N ASN A 176 -7.46 20.10 -3.62
CA ASN A 176 -6.59 20.80 -4.57
C ASN A 176 -7.40 21.52 -5.67
N VAL A 177 -8.39 22.31 -5.27
CA VAL A 177 -9.27 23.06 -6.16
C VAL A 177 -9.36 24.52 -5.73
N GLY A 178 -9.50 25.44 -6.68
CA GLY A 178 -9.78 26.86 -6.45
C GLY A 178 -11.14 27.24 -7.04
N ARG A 179 -11.65 28.42 -6.66
CA ARG A 179 -12.87 28.96 -7.26
C ARG A 179 -12.79 30.47 -7.44
N LEU A 180 -13.07 30.96 -8.65
CA LEU A 180 -13.13 32.36 -9.03
C LEU A 180 -14.31 32.58 -10.00
N ALA A 181 -15.53 32.40 -9.51
CA ALA A 181 -16.75 32.43 -10.32
C ALA A 181 -17.78 33.47 -9.85
N GLY A 182 -17.35 34.41 -8.98
CA GLY A 182 -18.14 35.54 -8.53
C GLY A 182 -19.22 35.17 -7.52
N ALA A 183 -20.21 36.04 -7.39
CA ALA A 183 -21.16 36.07 -6.28
C ALA A 183 -21.97 34.77 -6.08
N VAL A 184 -22.38 34.08 -7.14
CA VAL A 184 -23.21 32.86 -7.01
C VAL A 184 -22.70 31.70 -7.88
N GLY A 185 -21.45 31.80 -8.33
CA GLY A 185 -20.82 30.75 -9.14
C GLY A 185 -21.20 30.74 -10.63
N THR A 186 -21.79 31.82 -11.13
CA THR A 186 -22.31 31.91 -12.51
C THR A 186 -21.37 32.62 -13.50
N TYR A 187 -20.21 33.12 -13.05
CA TYR A 187 -19.28 33.89 -13.88
C TYR A 187 -19.86 35.19 -14.46
N ALA A 188 -20.97 35.70 -13.90
CA ALA A 188 -21.67 36.87 -14.45
C ALA A 188 -20.80 38.15 -14.53
N HIS A 189 -19.81 38.29 -13.63
CA HIS A 189 -18.93 39.46 -13.55
C HIS A 189 -17.45 39.09 -13.65
N ILE A 190 -17.13 37.83 -13.94
CA ILE A 190 -15.75 37.35 -14.04
C ILE A 190 -15.64 36.32 -15.16
N ASP A 191 -14.68 36.52 -16.06
CA ASP A 191 -14.45 35.59 -17.16
C ASP A 191 -13.85 34.27 -16.63
N PRO A 192 -14.37 33.08 -17.01
CA PRO A 192 -13.84 31.80 -16.55
C PRO A 192 -12.34 31.60 -16.82
N ARG A 193 -11.76 32.30 -17.81
CA ARG A 193 -10.32 32.28 -18.09
C ARG A 193 -9.49 32.88 -16.95
N VAL A 194 -10.07 33.77 -16.14
CA VAL A 194 -9.44 34.30 -14.92
C VAL A 194 -9.25 33.19 -13.90
N GLU A 195 -10.30 32.41 -13.62
CA GLU A 195 -10.22 31.25 -12.73
C GLU A 195 -9.19 30.22 -13.20
N GLN A 196 -9.22 29.88 -14.49
CA GLN A 196 -8.27 28.94 -15.10
C GLN A 196 -6.83 29.45 -14.97
N TYR A 197 -6.60 30.74 -15.19
CA TYR A 197 -5.27 31.35 -15.07
C TYR A 197 -4.76 31.30 -13.62
N VAL A 198 -5.58 31.77 -12.66
CA VAL A 198 -5.21 31.82 -11.24
C VAL A 198 -4.97 30.41 -10.70
N CYS A 199 -5.90 29.48 -10.92
CA CYS A 199 -5.77 28.10 -10.45
C CYS A 199 -4.51 27.45 -11.02
N ARG A 200 -4.25 27.58 -12.32
CA ARG A 200 -3.03 27.04 -12.95
C ARG A 200 -1.74 27.61 -12.35
N LYS A 201 -1.69 28.91 -12.07
CA LYS A 201 -0.52 29.57 -11.47
C LYS A 201 -0.28 29.12 -10.02
N LEU A 202 -1.34 28.82 -9.28
CA LEU A 202 -1.27 28.32 -7.91
C LEU A 202 -1.10 26.79 -7.82
N GLY A 203 -1.15 26.07 -8.95
CA GLY A 203 -1.13 24.60 -8.98
C GLY A 203 -2.42 23.95 -8.46
N LEU A 204 -3.53 24.67 -8.53
CA LEU A 204 -4.89 24.20 -8.21
C LEU A 204 -5.65 23.87 -9.50
N TYR A 205 -6.71 23.07 -9.38
CA TYR A 205 -7.70 22.89 -10.46
C TYR A 205 -8.90 23.81 -10.25
N PRO A 206 -9.48 24.42 -11.29
CA PRO A 206 -10.79 25.06 -11.16
C PRO A 206 -11.84 24.05 -10.68
N ALA A 207 -12.69 24.45 -9.74
CA ALA A 207 -13.85 23.64 -9.36
C ALA A 207 -14.74 23.42 -10.61
N GLN A 208 -15.20 22.19 -10.82
CA GLN A 208 -16.04 21.86 -12.00
C GLN A 208 -17.33 22.69 -12.03
N ILE A 209 -17.89 22.95 -10.86
CA ILE A 209 -18.96 23.89 -10.59
C ILE A 209 -18.76 24.41 -9.17
N SER A 210 -19.12 25.66 -8.92
CA SER A 210 -19.11 26.26 -7.59
C SER A 210 -20.38 27.07 -7.38
N THR A 211 -20.67 27.38 -6.12
CA THR A 211 -21.65 28.39 -5.75
C THR A 211 -20.89 29.68 -5.40
N GLN A 212 -21.31 30.46 -4.40
CA GLN A 212 -20.43 31.51 -3.86
C GLN A 212 -19.20 30.91 -3.16
N VAL A 213 -19.21 29.59 -2.91
CA VAL A 213 -18.18 28.86 -2.19
C VAL A 213 -17.84 27.50 -2.81
N LEU A 214 -16.68 26.95 -2.46
CA LEU A 214 -16.38 25.53 -2.65
C LEU A 214 -17.34 24.66 -1.83
N GLN A 215 -17.67 23.49 -2.33
CA GLN A 215 -18.54 22.55 -1.62
C GLN A 215 -17.79 21.92 -0.43
N ARG A 216 -18.45 21.87 0.74
CA ARG A 216 -17.82 21.54 2.03
C ARG A 216 -17.63 20.04 2.27
N ASP A 217 -18.19 19.18 1.43
CA ASP A 217 -17.89 17.74 1.38
C ASP A 217 -16.38 17.47 1.24
N ARG A 218 -15.68 18.31 0.47
CA ARG A 218 -14.22 18.27 0.29
C ARG A 218 -13.46 18.46 1.61
N HIS A 219 -13.92 19.41 2.41
CA HIS A 219 -13.33 19.76 3.70
C HIS A 219 -13.63 18.67 4.74
N ALA A 220 -14.82 18.09 4.69
CA ALA A 220 -15.21 16.94 5.51
C ALA A 220 -14.35 15.69 5.20
N GLU A 221 -14.12 15.35 3.92
CA GLU A 221 -13.21 14.25 3.55
C GLU A 221 -11.78 14.52 4.05
N TYR A 222 -11.29 15.75 3.88
CA TYR A 222 -9.96 16.16 4.35
C TYR A 222 -9.80 15.99 5.86
N LEU A 223 -10.70 16.56 6.67
CA LEU A 223 -10.66 16.48 8.13
C LEU A 223 -10.87 15.03 8.63
N SER A 224 -11.69 14.24 7.95
CA SER A 224 -11.91 12.82 8.27
C SER A 224 -10.65 12.00 8.05
N ALA A 225 -9.93 12.23 6.94
CA ALA A 225 -8.65 11.56 6.68
C ALA A 225 -7.62 11.87 7.78
N LEU A 226 -7.54 13.14 8.23
CA LEU A 226 -6.67 13.51 9.36
C LEU A 226 -7.06 12.78 10.65
N ALA A 227 -8.35 12.72 10.96
CA ALA A 227 -8.87 12.08 12.17
C ALA A 227 -8.63 10.57 12.18
N ILE A 228 -8.78 9.89 11.04
CA ILE A 228 -8.49 8.45 10.90
C ILE A 228 -7.01 8.17 11.20
N THR A 229 -6.09 8.92 10.58
CA THR A 229 -4.65 8.79 10.85
C THR A 229 -4.32 9.04 12.33
N ALA A 230 -4.98 10.02 12.95
CA ALA A 230 -4.83 10.29 14.37
C ALA A 230 -5.31 9.11 15.26
N CYS A 231 -6.34 8.37 14.84
CA CYS A 231 -6.81 7.17 15.54
C CYS A 231 -5.76 6.04 15.46
N SER A 232 -5.09 5.88 14.33
CA SER A 232 -3.98 4.93 14.21
C SER A 232 -2.82 5.28 15.14
N LEU A 233 -2.46 6.56 15.26
CA LEU A 233 -1.47 7.01 16.24
C LEU A 233 -1.92 6.77 17.69
N GLU A 234 -3.20 7.00 18.03
CA GLU A 234 -3.76 6.66 19.35
C GLU A 234 -3.65 5.15 19.65
N LYS A 235 -3.90 4.30 18.66
CA LYS A 235 -3.74 2.84 18.79
C LYS A 235 -2.30 2.47 19.12
N PHE A 236 -1.33 3.01 18.39
CA PHE A 236 0.09 2.72 18.60
C PHE A 236 0.57 3.25 19.96
N ALA A 237 0.18 4.48 20.30
CA ALA A 237 0.46 5.09 21.60
C ALA A 237 -0.14 4.29 22.77
N THR A 238 -1.36 3.77 22.61
CA THR A 238 -2.02 2.94 23.62
C THR A 238 -1.28 1.62 23.81
N GLU A 239 -0.75 1.02 22.75
CA GLU A 239 0.08 -0.18 22.85
C GLU A 239 1.37 0.09 23.63
N ILE A 240 2.08 1.19 23.35
CA ILE A 240 3.27 1.57 24.13
C ILE A 240 2.91 1.76 25.61
N ARG A 241 1.78 2.43 25.90
CA ARG A 241 1.29 2.59 27.28
C ARG A 241 1.05 1.26 27.97
N HIS A 242 0.49 0.26 27.27
CA HIS A 242 0.27 -1.07 27.82
C HIS A 242 1.57 -1.84 28.07
N LEU A 243 2.54 -1.71 27.17
CA LEU A 243 3.83 -2.39 27.24
C LEU A 243 4.81 -1.74 28.24
N GLN A 244 4.59 -0.47 28.61
CA GLN A 244 5.33 0.23 29.65
C GLN A 244 4.76 0.07 31.07
N ARG A 245 3.60 -0.58 31.24
CA ARG A 245 3.06 -0.84 32.59
C ARG A 245 4.05 -1.63 33.43
N THR A 246 4.08 -1.36 34.73
CA THR A 246 5.02 -1.95 35.68
C THR A 246 5.02 -3.48 35.67
N GLU A 247 3.85 -4.11 35.48
CA GLU A 247 3.74 -5.57 35.45
C GLU A 247 4.17 -6.19 34.11
N VAL A 248 4.44 -5.38 33.09
CA VAL A 248 4.78 -5.82 31.73
C VAL A 248 6.21 -5.41 31.38
N LEU A 249 6.51 -4.10 31.40
CA LEU A 249 7.82 -3.48 31.17
C LEU A 249 8.58 -4.05 29.96
N GLU A 250 7.88 -4.26 28.85
CA GLU A 250 8.46 -4.74 27.59
C GLU A 250 9.05 -3.58 26.78
N LEU A 251 8.43 -2.40 26.87
CA LEU A 251 8.84 -1.16 26.21
C LEU A 251 8.82 0.01 27.20
N GLU A 252 9.60 1.05 26.95
CA GLU A 252 9.53 2.30 27.71
C GLU A 252 9.81 3.51 26.80
N GLU A 253 9.03 4.59 26.92
CA GLU A 253 9.37 5.87 26.29
C GLU A 253 10.76 6.34 26.71
N GLY A 254 11.54 6.85 25.76
CA GLY A 254 12.85 7.42 26.04
C GLY A 254 12.81 8.45 27.17
N PHE A 255 13.79 8.37 28.09
CA PHE A 255 13.87 9.23 29.26
C PHE A 255 15.17 10.05 29.22
N ALA A 256 15.04 11.35 28.94
CA ALA A 256 16.21 12.22 28.75
C ALA A 256 16.94 12.51 30.08
N ALA A 257 18.25 12.80 29.99
CA ALA A 257 19.03 13.24 31.14
C ALA A 257 18.43 14.53 31.73
N GLY A 258 18.11 14.52 33.02
CA GLY A 258 17.47 15.65 33.72
C GLY A 258 15.93 15.67 33.68
N GLN A 259 15.28 14.78 32.92
CA GLN A 259 13.83 14.62 32.96
C GLN A 259 13.41 14.11 34.35
N LYS A 260 12.38 14.73 34.94
CA LYS A 260 11.75 14.26 36.19
C LYS A 260 10.42 13.62 35.85
N GLY A 261 10.25 12.33 36.16
CA GLY A 261 9.03 11.59 35.82
C GLY A 261 7.89 11.76 36.84
N SER A 262 8.18 12.29 38.03
CA SER A 262 7.19 12.74 39.01
C SER A 262 7.79 13.80 39.94
N SER A 263 6.94 14.67 40.50
CA SER A 263 7.33 15.63 41.53
C SER A 263 7.67 14.99 42.88
N ALA A 264 7.13 13.78 43.16
CA ALA A 264 7.24 13.13 44.47
C ALA A 264 7.95 11.76 44.44
N MET A 265 7.97 11.07 43.30
CA MET A 265 8.50 9.70 43.18
C MET A 265 9.63 9.60 42.16
N PRO A 266 10.91 9.61 42.59
CA PRO A 266 12.07 9.64 41.69
C PRO A 266 12.18 8.47 40.71
N HIS A 267 11.59 7.32 41.02
CA HIS A 267 11.59 6.12 40.17
C HIS A 267 10.52 6.12 39.07
N LYS A 268 9.54 7.03 39.13
CA LYS A 268 8.33 6.97 38.28
C LYS A 268 8.67 7.34 36.83
N ARG A 269 8.53 6.40 35.89
CA ARG A 269 8.67 6.63 34.44
C ARG A 269 7.32 6.43 33.77
N ASN A 270 6.80 7.46 33.10
CA ASN A 270 5.43 7.46 32.56
C ASN A 270 5.43 7.68 31.03
N PRO A 271 4.54 7.02 30.28
CA PRO A 271 4.36 7.22 28.84
C PRO A 271 3.57 8.51 28.51
N ILE A 272 4.03 9.66 29.02
CA ILE A 272 3.27 10.92 28.95
C ILE A 272 3.08 11.43 27.52
N THR A 273 4.00 11.11 26.61
CA THR A 273 3.88 11.55 25.22
C THR A 273 2.81 10.75 24.50
N CYS A 274 2.75 9.43 24.71
CA CYS A 274 1.70 8.56 24.22
C CYS A 274 0.32 8.90 24.81
N GLU A 275 0.26 9.24 26.11
CA GLU A 275 -0.97 9.73 26.73
C GLU A 275 -1.44 11.05 26.11
N ARG A 276 -0.51 11.97 25.82
CA ARG A 276 -0.81 13.22 25.10
C ARG A 276 -1.32 12.96 23.69
N ILE A 277 -0.69 12.08 22.91
CA ILE A 277 -1.15 11.70 21.56
C ILE A 277 -2.57 11.12 21.62
N THR A 278 -2.86 10.29 22.62
CA THR A 278 -4.21 9.76 22.87
C THR A 278 -5.22 10.89 23.07
N GLY A 279 -4.87 11.91 23.87
CA GLY A 279 -5.72 13.09 24.10
C GLY A 279 -5.96 13.91 22.84
N LEU A 280 -4.91 14.18 22.06
CA LEU A 280 -5.01 14.98 20.83
C LEU A 280 -5.85 14.26 19.75
N SER A 281 -5.72 12.94 19.62
CA SER A 281 -6.53 12.14 18.69
C SER A 281 -8.03 12.31 18.89
N ARG A 282 -8.47 12.44 20.16
CA ARG A 282 -9.88 12.69 20.51
C ARG A 282 -10.37 14.05 19.98
N VAL A 283 -9.53 15.08 20.04
CA VAL A 283 -9.86 16.42 19.52
C VAL A 283 -10.05 16.37 18.00
N LEU A 284 -9.17 15.68 17.27
CA LEU A 284 -9.26 15.57 15.81
C LEU A 284 -10.56 14.87 15.37
N ARG A 285 -11.01 13.85 16.11
CA ARG A 285 -12.30 13.21 15.84
C ARG A 285 -13.48 14.16 16.03
N GLY A 286 -13.47 14.98 17.08
CA GLY A 286 -14.49 16.01 17.29
C GLY A 286 -14.50 17.05 16.16
N ASN A 287 -13.33 17.47 15.71
CA ASN A 287 -13.19 18.40 14.59
C ASN A 287 -13.70 17.82 13.27
N ALA A 288 -13.50 16.52 13.02
CA ALA A 288 -14.04 15.85 11.83
C ALA A 288 -15.57 15.83 11.82
N LEU A 289 -16.22 15.63 12.97
CA LEU A 289 -17.67 15.73 13.07
C LEU A 289 -18.16 17.15 12.74
N ALA A 290 -17.53 18.18 13.30
CA ALA A 290 -17.87 19.57 12.98
C ALA A 290 -17.68 19.89 11.48
N ALA A 291 -16.67 19.30 10.83
CA ALA A 291 -16.48 19.44 9.38
C ALA A 291 -17.63 18.81 8.57
N MET A 292 -18.17 17.68 9.02
CA MET A 292 -19.33 17.05 8.37
C MET A 292 -20.58 17.93 8.49
N GLU A 293 -20.80 18.54 9.66
CA GLU A 293 -21.93 19.46 9.90
C GLU A 293 -21.86 20.71 9.00
N ASN A 294 -20.67 21.17 8.61
CA ASN A 294 -20.49 22.28 7.67
C ASN A 294 -20.94 21.99 6.23
N THR A 295 -21.34 20.76 5.89
CA THR A 295 -21.66 20.38 4.50
C THR A 295 -23.00 20.94 4.03
N ALA A 296 -24.00 20.98 4.92
CA ALA A 296 -25.38 21.33 4.57
C ALA A 296 -25.64 22.85 4.56
N LEU A 297 -24.84 23.59 3.80
CA LEU A 297 -25.01 25.04 3.62
C LEU A 297 -26.29 25.37 2.84
N TRP A 298 -26.88 26.53 3.13
CA TRP A 298 -28.14 26.95 2.52
C TRP A 298 -27.91 27.62 1.17
N HIS A 299 -28.65 27.16 0.15
CA HIS A 299 -28.63 27.73 -1.21
C HIS A 299 -27.20 27.84 -1.78
N GLU A 300 -26.85 28.99 -2.35
CA GLU A 300 -25.51 29.25 -2.89
C GLU A 300 -24.45 29.56 -1.82
N ARG A 301 -24.86 29.78 -0.57
CA ARG A 301 -24.06 29.72 0.67
C ARG A 301 -24.81 30.30 1.87
N ASP A 302 -24.43 29.85 3.05
CA ASP A 302 -24.34 30.69 4.25
C ASP A 302 -22.87 30.77 4.72
N ILE A 303 -22.61 31.39 5.87
CA ILE A 303 -21.23 31.60 6.37
C ILE A 303 -20.95 30.86 7.69
N SER A 304 -21.87 29.99 8.13
CA SER A 304 -21.73 29.24 9.39
C SER A 304 -20.41 28.46 9.45
N ASN A 305 -20.04 27.84 8.32
CA ASN A 305 -18.81 27.09 8.14
C ASN A 305 -17.56 27.90 8.49
N SER A 306 -17.52 29.20 8.18
CA SER A 306 -16.32 30.02 8.28
C SER A 306 -15.79 30.11 9.72
N SER A 307 -16.71 30.27 10.68
CA SER A 307 -16.38 30.35 12.09
C SER A 307 -15.78 29.04 12.62
N VAL A 308 -16.35 27.91 12.18
CA VAL A 308 -15.89 26.56 12.51
C VAL A 308 -14.54 26.28 11.86
N GLU A 309 -14.39 26.56 10.56
CA GLU A 309 -13.19 26.32 9.75
C GLU A 309 -11.97 27.09 10.25
N ARG A 310 -12.16 28.31 10.78
CA ARG A 310 -11.11 29.11 11.44
C ARG A 310 -10.49 28.40 12.65
N ILE A 311 -11.21 27.47 13.27
CA ILE A 311 -10.74 26.65 14.39
C ILE A 311 -10.26 25.30 13.87
N ILE A 312 -11.15 24.54 13.23
CA ILE A 312 -10.91 23.11 13.01
C ILE A 312 -9.84 22.83 11.96
N ILE A 313 -9.67 23.68 10.94
CA ILE A 313 -8.69 23.41 9.87
C ILE A 313 -7.25 23.65 10.38
N PRO A 314 -6.91 24.84 10.93
CA PRO A 314 -5.57 25.06 11.47
C PRO A 314 -5.25 24.12 12.62
N ASP A 315 -6.19 23.91 13.55
CA ASP A 315 -5.94 23.08 14.71
C ASP A 315 -5.75 21.60 14.30
N SER A 316 -6.57 21.05 13.41
CA SER A 316 -6.44 19.62 13.03
C SER A 316 -5.16 19.33 12.26
N THR A 317 -4.78 20.20 11.32
CA THR A 317 -3.52 20.05 10.57
C THR A 317 -2.30 20.22 11.48
N THR A 318 -2.34 21.20 12.39
CA THR A 318 -1.29 21.44 13.38
C THR A 318 -1.10 20.28 14.33
N LEU A 319 -2.20 19.79 14.90
CA LEU A 319 -2.17 18.71 15.85
C LEU A 319 -1.72 17.39 15.21
N LEU A 320 -2.18 17.04 14.00
CA LEU A 320 -1.70 15.82 13.34
C LEU A 320 -0.21 15.91 13.00
N HIS A 321 0.24 17.04 12.46
CA HIS A 321 1.67 17.25 12.17
C HIS A 321 2.52 17.11 13.44
N TYR A 322 2.10 17.74 14.54
CA TYR A 322 2.75 17.59 15.84
C TYR A 322 2.75 16.14 16.33
N MET A 323 1.61 15.44 16.23
CA MET A 323 1.49 14.05 16.65
C MET A 323 2.44 13.13 15.86
N LEU A 324 2.53 13.30 14.54
CA LEU A 324 3.43 12.51 13.68
C LEU A 324 4.89 12.72 14.06
N VAL A 325 5.33 13.98 14.18
CA VAL A 325 6.71 14.31 14.54
C VAL A 325 7.06 13.79 15.94
N ARG A 326 6.19 14.02 16.93
CA ARG A 326 6.43 13.54 18.30
C ARG A 326 6.37 12.03 18.44
N PHE A 327 5.48 11.36 17.71
CA PHE A 327 5.43 9.91 17.74
C PHE A 327 6.66 9.30 17.05
N THR A 328 7.18 9.94 16.00
CA THR A 328 8.45 9.56 15.37
C THR A 328 9.60 9.62 16.38
N GLU A 329 9.70 10.70 17.17
CA GLU A 329 10.69 10.81 18.24
C GLU A 329 10.53 9.71 19.30
N VAL A 330 9.30 9.43 19.74
CA VAL A 330 9.00 8.35 20.70
C VAL A 330 9.49 7.00 20.17
N VAL A 331 9.16 6.65 18.93
CA VAL A 331 9.54 5.35 18.34
C VAL A 331 11.07 5.27 18.15
N LYS A 332 11.74 6.36 17.76
CA LYS A 332 13.20 6.41 17.65
C LYS A 332 13.89 6.16 18.99
N GLN A 333 13.34 6.72 20.07
CA GLN A 333 13.95 6.71 21.40
C GLN A 333 13.41 5.62 22.34
N LEU A 334 12.56 4.73 21.81
CA LEU A 334 11.93 3.67 22.60
C LEU A 334 12.99 2.74 23.18
N LEU A 335 12.96 2.56 24.50
CA LEU A 335 13.75 1.54 25.17
C LEU A 335 13.03 0.20 25.02
N ILE A 336 13.75 -0.81 24.54
CA ILE A 336 13.23 -2.15 24.27
C ILE A 336 13.85 -3.12 25.27
N TYR A 337 13.05 -3.97 25.92
CA TYR A 337 13.53 -4.95 26.91
C TYR A 337 13.26 -6.39 26.45
N PRO A 338 14.08 -6.96 25.53
CA PRO A 338 13.89 -8.34 25.06
C PRO A 338 13.85 -9.38 26.19
N GLU A 339 14.65 -9.20 27.24
CA GLU A 339 14.66 -10.10 28.40
C GLU A 339 13.31 -10.11 29.14
N HIS A 340 12.67 -8.94 29.30
CA HIS A 340 11.34 -8.88 29.90
C HIS A 340 10.28 -9.50 29.00
N MET A 341 10.38 -9.33 27.67
CA MET A 341 9.50 -10.01 26.72
C MET A 341 9.61 -11.52 26.84
N ARG A 342 10.84 -12.03 26.97
CA ARG A 342 11.10 -13.46 27.18
C ARG A 342 10.49 -13.96 28.49
N GLN A 343 10.75 -13.25 29.59
CA GLN A 343 10.18 -13.59 30.91
C GLN A 343 8.64 -13.57 30.90
N ASN A 344 8.02 -12.60 30.24
CA ASN A 344 6.56 -12.52 30.13
C ASN A 344 5.97 -13.65 29.29
N LEU A 345 6.64 -14.08 28.23
CA LEU A 345 6.24 -15.23 27.44
C LEU A 345 6.16 -16.50 28.31
N ASP A 346 7.13 -16.67 29.21
CA ASP A 346 7.21 -17.84 30.11
C ASP A 346 6.33 -17.69 31.37
N ARG A 347 5.75 -16.51 31.64
CA ARG A 347 4.98 -16.21 32.87
C ARG A 347 3.77 -17.12 33.11
N THR A 348 3.21 -17.69 32.05
CA THR A 348 2.09 -18.64 32.14
C THR A 348 2.54 -20.11 32.10
N ARG A 349 3.84 -20.37 32.28
CA ARG A 349 4.43 -21.70 32.51
C ARG A 349 4.01 -22.75 31.48
N GLY A 350 4.08 -22.38 30.20
CA GLY A 350 3.80 -23.28 29.07
C GLY A 350 2.34 -23.39 28.65
N LEU A 351 1.41 -22.71 29.31
CA LEU A 351 -0.03 -22.76 28.96
C LEU A 351 -0.35 -22.24 27.56
N ILE A 352 0.48 -21.36 27.02
CA ILE A 352 0.38 -20.82 25.64
C ILE A 352 0.53 -21.90 24.55
N PHE A 353 0.97 -23.11 24.90
CA PHE A 353 1.09 -24.24 23.99
C PHE A 353 -0.11 -25.20 24.04
N SER A 354 -1.09 -24.94 24.91
CA SER A 354 -2.24 -25.83 25.12
C SER A 354 -3.02 -26.14 23.84
N GLN A 355 -3.15 -25.17 22.92
CA GLN A 355 -3.82 -25.39 21.64
C GLN A 355 -3.05 -26.37 20.74
N ARG A 356 -1.71 -26.29 20.68
CA ARG A 356 -0.90 -27.24 19.91
C ARG A 356 -1.06 -28.67 20.43
N LEU A 357 -1.06 -28.83 21.75
CA LEU A 357 -1.28 -30.13 22.39
C LEU A 357 -2.69 -30.69 22.07
N LEU A 358 -3.72 -29.84 22.14
CA LEU A 358 -5.08 -30.24 21.79
C LEU A 358 -5.16 -30.74 20.35
N LEU A 359 -4.60 -29.99 19.40
CA LEU A 359 -4.64 -30.35 17.98
C LEU A 359 -3.87 -31.65 17.71
N ALA A 360 -2.69 -31.83 18.32
CA ALA A 360 -1.92 -33.06 18.19
C ALA A 360 -2.68 -34.30 18.70
N LEU A 361 -3.44 -34.19 19.80
CA LEU A 361 -4.29 -35.28 20.28
C LEU A 361 -5.43 -35.60 19.31
N VAL A 362 -6.03 -34.59 18.69
CA VAL A 362 -7.07 -34.79 17.66
C VAL A 362 -6.47 -35.48 16.43
N GLU A 363 -5.28 -35.09 15.99
CA GLU A 363 -4.56 -35.73 14.88
C GLU A 363 -4.21 -37.21 15.17
N LYS A 364 -4.01 -37.57 16.45
CA LYS A 364 -3.82 -38.96 16.89
C LYS A 364 -5.13 -39.73 17.07
N GLY A 365 -6.28 -39.14 16.73
CA GLY A 365 -7.58 -39.81 16.66
C GLY A 365 -8.54 -39.54 17.83
N LEU A 366 -8.22 -38.65 18.78
CA LEU A 366 -9.20 -38.26 19.81
C LEU A 366 -10.32 -37.41 19.23
N ARG A 367 -11.53 -37.55 19.80
CA ARG A 367 -12.56 -36.55 19.59
C ARG A 367 -12.12 -35.24 20.24
N ARG A 368 -12.43 -34.13 19.58
CA ARG A 368 -12.04 -32.79 20.04
C ARG A 368 -12.46 -32.49 21.47
N GLU A 369 -13.66 -32.90 21.87
CA GLU A 369 -14.18 -32.69 23.23
C GLU A 369 -13.36 -33.44 24.29
N GLU A 370 -12.93 -34.66 23.98
CA GLU A 370 -12.08 -35.48 24.86
C GLU A 370 -10.69 -34.85 24.97
N ALA A 371 -10.07 -34.50 23.84
CA ALA A 371 -8.79 -33.80 23.82
C ALA A 371 -8.85 -32.48 24.60
N TYR A 372 -9.93 -31.71 24.43
CA TYR A 372 -10.14 -30.47 25.16
C TYR A 372 -10.21 -30.71 26.67
N ALA A 373 -10.99 -31.70 27.12
CA ALA A 373 -11.12 -32.02 28.54
C ALA A 373 -9.77 -32.43 29.16
N LEU A 374 -8.97 -33.26 28.46
CA LEU A 374 -7.64 -33.67 28.90
C LEU A 374 -6.69 -32.46 29.06
N VAL A 375 -6.62 -31.61 28.04
CA VAL A 375 -5.74 -30.44 28.05
C VAL A 375 -6.20 -29.41 29.08
N GLN A 376 -7.50 -29.14 29.16
CA GLN A 376 -8.08 -28.20 30.12
C GLN A 376 -7.80 -28.65 31.56
N ARG A 377 -7.93 -29.95 31.85
CA ARG A 377 -7.64 -30.50 33.18
C ARG A 377 -6.20 -30.20 33.61
N GLN A 378 -5.22 -30.39 32.72
CA GLN A 378 -3.82 -30.05 33.03
C GLN A 378 -3.59 -28.54 33.09
N ALA A 379 -4.24 -27.77 32.21
CA ALA A 379 -4.14 -26.31 32.23
C ALA A 379 -4.65 -25.70 33.54
N MET A 380 -5.80 -26.17 34.05
CA MET A 380 -6.37 -25.69 35.31
C MET A 380 -5.52 -26.08 36.53
N ARG A 381 -4.81 -27.22 36.47
CA ARG A 381 -3.83 -27.60 37.49
C ARG A 381 -2.56 -26.75 37.43
N ALA A 382 -2.13 -26.37 36.22
CA ALA A 382 -0.95 -25.52 36.02
C ALA A 382 -1.18 -24.05 36.40
N TRP A 383 -2.40 -23.54 36.21
CA TRP A 383 -2.74 -22.13 36.42
C TRP A 383 -2.32 -21.54 37.78
N PRO A 384 -2.63 -22.15 38.94
CA PRO A 384 -2.24 -21.60 40.23
C PRO A 384 -0.72 -21.66 40.44
N GLN A 385 -0.10 -22.85 40.37
CA GLN A 385 1.33 -23.01 40.67
C GLN A 385 2.07 -24.12 39.89
N GLY A 386 1.43 -24.79 38.91
CA GLY A 386 2.03 -25.95 38.24
C GLY A 386 2.78 -25.62 36.95
N ASP A 387 3.75 -26.47 36.61
CA ASP A 387 4.43 -26.50 35.31
C ASP A 387 3.57 -27.32 34.33
N PHE A 388 3.03 -26.67 33.29
CA PHE A 388 2.16 -27.32 32.32
C PHE A 388 2.87 -28.46 31.59
N ALA A 389 4.15 -28.29 31.26
CA ALA A 389 4.94 -29.29 30.54
C ALA A 389 5.07 -30.58 31.38
N GLN A 390 5.43 -30.44 32.65
CA GLN A 390 5.56 -31.58 33.57
C GLN A 390 4.22 -32.27 33.80
N LEU A 391 3.15 -31.50 33.98
CA LEU A 391 1.81 -32.05 34.21
C LEU A 391 1.29 -32.83 33.01
N VAL A 392 1.54 -32.36 31.79
CA VAL A 392 1.17 -33.05 30.55
C VAL A 392 1.98 -34.33 30.37
N LYS A 393 3.30 -34.30 30.59
CA LYS A 393 4.16 -35.49 30.48
C LYS A 393 3.83 -36.58 31.51
N ALA A 394 3.36 -36.17 32.69
CA ALA A 394 2.98 -37.09 33.76
C ALA A 394 1.56 -37.66 33.60
N ASP A 395 0.76 -37.18 32.65
CA ASP A 395 -0.61 -37.65 32.45
C ASP A 395 -0.61 -38.96 31.62
N PRO A 396 -1.04 -40.10 32.20
CA PRO A 396 -1.02 -41.38 31.50
C PRO A 396 -2.07 -41.48 30.38
N GLU A 397 -3.11 -40.65 30.37
CA GLU A 397 -4.09 -40.62 29.28
C GLU A 397 -3.52 -39.90 28.05
N ILE A 398 -2.78 -38.80 28.26
CA ILE A 398 -2.05 -38.11 27.18
C ILE A 398 -0.91 -39.00 26.66
N GLY A 399 -0.17 -39.65 27.57
CA GLY A 399 0.96 -40.53 27.24
C GLY A 399 0.60 -41.76 26.38
N LYS A 400 -0.69 -42.11 26.25
CA LYS A 400 -1.16 -43.14 25.31
C LYS A 400 -1.05 -42.71 23.84
N TYR A 401 -1.05 -41.40 23.57
CA TYR A 401 -1.14 -40.84 22.22
C TYR A 401 0.13 -40.08 21.81
N LEU A 402 0.81 -39.47 22.78
CA LEU A 402 1.98 -38.63 22.56
C LEU A 402 3.13 -39.07 23.47
N SER A 403 4.28 -39.31 22.86
CA SER A 403 5.54 -39.55 23.58
C SER A 403 6.08 -38.28 24.24
N GLY A 404 6.99 -38.44 25.20
CA GLY A 404 7.66 -37.30 25.84
C GLY A 404 8.38 -36.37 24.86
N GLY A 405 9.01 -36.94 23.82
CA GLY A 405 9.68 -36.17 22.77
C GLY A 405 8.72 -35.42 21.84
N GLU A 406 7.57 -36.02 21.50
CA GLU A 406 6.52 -35.31 20.76
C GLU A 406 5.95 -34.14 21.58
N ILE A 407 5.75 -34.33 22.88
CA ILE A 407 5.32 -33.26 23.79
C ILE A 407 6.36 -32.14 23.82
N ASP A 408 7.65 -32.44 23.94
CA ASP A 408 8.71 -31.42 23.91
C ASP A 408 8.69 -30.58 22.64
N ALA A 409 8.49 -31.19 21.47
CA ALA A 409 8.38 -30.47 20.20
C ALA A 409 7.12 -29.58 20.11
N LEU A 410 6.03 -29.95 20.79
CA LEU A 410 4.80 -29.16 20.86
C LEU A 410 4.93 -27.92 21.77
N LEU A 411 5.86 -27.95 22.71
CA LEU A 411 6.13 -26.87 23.66
C LEU A 411 7.26 -25.92 23.21
N ASP A 412 7.68 -26.01 21.95
CA ASP A 412 8.63 -25.06 21.36
C ASP A 412 7.93 -23.81 20.81
N SER A 413 8.40 -22.63 21.23
CA SER A 413 7.94 -21.33 20.73
C SER A 413 8.39 -21.04 19.30
N GLY A 414 9.47 -21.66 18.82
CA GLY A 414 9.97 -21.51 17.46
C GLY A 414 8.92 -21.86 16.39
N TYR A 415 8.02 -22.79 16.70
CA TYR A 415 6.89 -23.14 15.84
C TYR A 415 6.07 -21.91 15.42
N TYR A 416 5.71 -21.03 16.35
CA TYR A 416 4.85 -19.87 16.04
C TYR A 416 5.57 -18.82 15.18
N LEU A 417 6.90 -18.77 15.25
CA LEU A 417 7.71 -17.76 14.58
C LEU A 417 8.11 -18.16 13.15
N ARG A 418 7.89 -19.42 12.75
CA ARG A 418 8.31 -19.95 11.44
C ARG A 418 7.78 -19.17 10.24
N ARG A 419 6.61 -18.51 10.37
CA ARG A 419 5.96 -17.73 9.31
C ARG A 419 6.30 -16.21 9.36
N VAL A 420 7.16 -15.77 10.27
CA VAL A 420 7.62 -14.36 10.34
C VAL A 420 8.25 -13.89 9.02
N PRO A 421 9.13 -14.66 8.33
CA PRO A 421 9.65 -14.28 7.03
C PRO A 421 8.57 -13.94 5.99
N TYR A 422 7.54 -14.80 5.88
CA TYR A 422 6.41 -14.58 4.98
C TYR A 422 5.64 -13.29 5.29
N ILE A 423 5.41 -13.00 6.58
CA ILE A 423 4.70 -11.78 7.01
C ILE A 423 5.51 -10.54 6.62
N PHE A 424 6.82 -10.54 6.85
CA PHE A 424 7.70 -9.44 6.49
C PHE A 424 7.81 -9.23 4.98
N TRP A 425 7.82 -10.32 4.21
CA TRP A 425 7.75 -10.25 2.76
C TRP A 425 6.45 -9.57 2.30
N ARG A 426 5.28 -10.01 2.79
CA ARG A 426 3.99 -9.39 2.44
C ARG A 426 3.89 -7.90 2.79
N THR A 427 4.61 -7.44 3.80
CA THR A 427 4.62 -6.01 4.18
C THR A 427 5.66 -5.20 3.40
N GLY A 428 6.42 -5.81 2.49
CA GLY A 428 7.51 -5.17 1.75
C GLY A 428 8.75 -4.88 2.62
N LEU A 429 8.86 -5.54 3.78
CA LEU A 429 9.94 -5.30 4.75
C LEU A 429 11.01 -6.40 4.75
N GLY A 430 10.76 -7.54 4.12
CA GLY A 430 11.69 -8.68 4.08
C GLY A 430 11.78 -9.33 2.70
N ALA A 431 12.77 -10.21 2.55
CA ALA A 431 12.93 -11.02 1.34
C ALA A 431 11.87 -12.13 1.26
N PRO A 432 11.52 -12.58 0.04
CA PRO A 432 10.66 -13.74 -0.16
C PRO A 432 11.20 -14.97 0.58
N PRO A 433 10.35 -15.76 1.26
CA PRO A 433 10.79 -16.93 2.02
C PRO A 433 10.99 -18.16 1.11
N LEU A 434 11.99 -18.08 0.22
CA LEU A 434 12.21 -19.07 -0.84
C LEU A 434 12.36 -20.51 -0.32
N SER A 435 13.11 -20.71 0.77
CA SER A 435 13.35 -22.04 1.35
C SER A 435 12.07 -22.69 1.88
N GLU A 436 11.20 -21.89 2.49
CA GLU A 436 9.91 -22.32 3.02
C GLU A 436 8.95 -22.70 1.90
N TRP A 437 8.98 -21.94 0.80
CA TRP A 437 8.21 -22.28 -0.39
C TRP A 437 8.66 -23.60 -1.02
N GLU A 438 9.98 -23.80 -1.12
CA GLU A 438 10.57 -25.04 -1.64
C GLU A 438 10.27 -26.26 -0.76
N GLU A 439 10.26 -26.11 0.56
CA GLU A 439 9.84 -27.16 1.48
C GLU A 439 8.37 -27.53 1.26
N LYS A 440 7.47 -26.53 1.22
CA LYS A 440 6.04 -26.77 1.01
C LYS A 440 5.74 -27.43 -0.34
N LEU A 441 6.46 -27.03 -1.40
CA LEU A 441 6.36 -27.66 -2.72
C LEU A 441 6.73 -29.15 -2.70
N ARG A 442 7.64 -29.57 -1.81
CA ARG A 442 8.05 -30.97 -1.65
C ARG A 442 7.04 -31.78 -0.82
N GLU A 443 6.46 -31.18 0.21
CA GLU A 443 5.56 -31.87 1.14
C GLU A 443 4.13 -32.04 0.58
N ASP A 444 3.55 -30.97 0.02
CA ASP A 444 2.17 -30.93 -0.43
C ASP A 444 2.01 -30.12 -1.72
N PRO A 445 2.33 -30.71 -2.89
CA PRO A 445 2.16 -30.03 -4.17
C PRO A 445 0.67 -29.75 -4.45
N PRO A 446 0.34 -28.61 -5.10
CA PRO A 446 -1.04 -28.27 -5.44
C PRO A 446 -1.79 -29.39 -6.15
N GLY A 447 -3.08 -29.53 -5.83
CA GLY A 447 -3.99 -30.48 -6.47
C GLY A 447 -3.69 -31.96 -6.24
N ARG A 448 -2.77 -32.32 -5.32
CA ARG A 448 -2.44 -33.72 -4.96
C ARG A 448 -3.67 -34.57 -4.67
N HIS A 449 -4.67 -33.99 -4.02
CA HIS A 449 -5.90 -34.67 -3.59
C HIS A 449 -7.07 -34.58 -4.58
N VAL A 450 -6.91 -33.88 -5.72
CA VAL A 450 -7.98 -33.72 -6.71
C VAL A 450 -8.05 -34.98 -7.59
N PRO A 451 -9.23 -35.66 -7.65
CA PRO A 451 -9.44 -36.79 -8.56
C PRO A 451 -9.21 -36.38 -10.02
N VAL A 452 -8.72 -37.31 -10.85
CA VAL A 452 -8.53 -37.04 -12.28
C VAL A 452 -9.84 -37.32 -13.01
N PRO A 453 -10.48 -36.31 -13.62
CA PRO A 453 -11.70 -36.51 -14.41
C PRO A 453 -11.38 -37.15 -15.77
N GLU A 454 -12.37 -37.79 -16.38
CA GLU A 454 -12.28 -38.31 -17.76
C GLU A 454 -12.08 -37.16 -18.78
N LYS A 455 -11.17 -37.37 -19.76
CA LYS A 455 -10.89 -36.44 -20.86
C LYS A 455 -12.03 -36.47 -21.88
N GLY A 456 -12.59 -35.29 -22.17
CA GLY A 456 -13.70 -35.10 -23.10
C GLY A 456 -13.25 -34.53 -24.45
N GLU A 457 -14.18 -33.86 -25.13
CA GLU A 457 -13.98 -33.28 -26.45
C GLU A 457 -12.98 -32.11 -26.48
N LEU A 458 -12.34 -31.90 -27.63
CA LEU A 458 -11.47 -30.75 -27.89
C LEU A 458 -12.30 -29.47 -27.97
N LEU A 459 -11.96 -28.48 -27.15
CA LEU A 459 -12.59 -27.15 -27.14
C LEU A 459 -11.86 -26.14 -28.02
N TYR A 460 -10.54 -26.16 -27.93
CA TYR A 460 -9.69 -25.13 -28.52
C TYR A 460 -8.30 -25.70 -28.81
N GLU A 461 -7.77 -25.39 -29.99
CA GLU A 461 -6.38 -25.67 -30.36
C GLU A 461 -5.68 -24.36 -30.71
N GLY A 462 -4.72 -23.98 -29.88
CA GLY A 462 -3.84 -22.84 -30.13
C GLY A 462 -2.50 -23.25 -30.72
N LYS A 463 -1.58 -22.27 -30.83
CA LYS A 463 -0.22 -22.48 -31.36
C LYS A 463 0.57 -23.50 -30.53
N ALA A 464 0.49 -23.42 -29.20
CA ALA A 464 1.29 -24.23 -28.28
C ALA A 464 0.51 -25.29 -27.49
N LYS A 465 -0.83 -25.21 -27.45
CA LYS A 465 -1.65 -26.03 -26.54
C LYS A 465 -2.98 -26.45 -27.17
N ARG A 466 -3.49 -27.61 -26.74
CA ARG A 466 -4.88 -28.06 -26.94
C ARG A 466 -5.60 -28.10 -25.61
N VAL A 467 -6.84 -27.63 -25.58
CA VAL A 467 -7.69 -27.59 -24.38
C VAL A 467 -8.91 -28.47 -24.62
N TYR A 468 -9.16 -29.40 -23.71
CA TYR A 468 -10.28 -30.34 -23.78
C TYR A 468 -11.23 -30.14 -22.60
N ARG A 469 -12.51 -30.44 -22.80
CA ARG A 469 -13.47 -30.63 -21.69
C ARG A 469 -13.04 -31.79 -20.82
N THR A 470 -13.56 -31.82 -19.60
CA THR A 470 -13.49 -33.01 -18.74
C THR A 470 -14.87 -33.37 -18.23
N SER A 471 -15.01 -34.54 -17.60
CA SER A 471 -16.23 -34.92 -16.88
C SER A 471 -16.54 -34.01 -15.68
N ASP A 472 -15.57 -33.23 -15.19
CA ASP A 472 -15.78 -32.16 -14.22
C ASP A 472 -15.95 -30.81 -14.95
N PRO A 473 -17.12 -30.13 -14.83
CA PRO A 473 -17.39 -28.88 -15.54
C PRO A 473 -16.54 -27.69 -15.08
N ASP A 474 -15.86 -27.80 -13.94
CA ASP A 474 -14.99 -26.76 -13.38
C ASP A 474 -13.51 -26.97 -13.74
N LEU A 475 -13.18 -28.04 -14.50
CA LEU A 475 -11.82 -28.39 -14.90
C LEU A 475 -11.66 -28.56 -16.41
N TYR A 476 -10.51 -28.13 -16.92
CA TYR A 476 -10.05 -28.37 -18.28
C TYR A 476 -8.79 -29.23 -18.29
N TRP A 477 -8.67 -30.04 -19.36
CA TRP A 477 -7.49 -30.83 -19.65
C TRP A 477 -6.67 -30.09 -20.71
N VAL A 478 -5.41 -29.79 -20.40
CA VAL A 478 -4.51 -29.04 -21.29
C VAL A 478 -3.39 -29.95 -21.75
N GLU A 479 -3.15 -30.00 -23.06
CA GLU A 479 -2.07 -30.74 -23.70
C GLU A 479 -1.10 -29.78 -24.39
N TYR A 480 0.17 -29.83 -24.01
CA TYR A 480 1.25 -29.01 -24.55
C TYR A 480 1.87 -29.64 -25.80
N LYS A 481 2.10 -28.80 -26.81
CA LYS A 481 2.59 -29.17 -28.14
C LYS A 481 4.08 -28.84 -28.33
N ASP A 482 4.75 -29.53 -29.25
CA ASP A 482 6.19 -29.36 -29.53
C ASP A 482 6.46 -28.26 -30.57
N GLU A 483 5.42 -27.75 -31.21
CA GLU A 483 5.49 -26.68 -32.20
C GLU A 483 6.11 -25.43 -31.58
N ALA A 484 7.23 -24.97 -32.14
CA ALA A 484 7.84 -23.69 -31.86
C ALA A 484 7.45 -22.70 -32.95
N THR A 485 6.94 -21.53 -32.55
CA THR A 485 6.57 -20.46 -33.48
C THR A 485 7.25 -19.15 -33.10
N ALA A 486 7.75 -18.42 -34.09
CA ALA A 486 8.32 -17.08 -33.92
C ALA A 486 7.81 -16.13 -35.01
N PHE A 487 7.88 -14.82 -34.74
CA PHE A 487 7.42 -13.74 -35.63
C PHE A 487 5.98 -13.98 -36.10
N ASP A 488 5.06 -14.14 -35.16
CA ASP A 488 3.62 -14.38 -35.39
C ASP A 488 3.32 -15.59 -36.29
N GLY A 489 4.18 -16.60 -36.22
CA GLY A 489 4.01 -17.85 -36.95
C GLY A 489 4.60 -17.83 -38.36
N LEU A 490 5.37 -16.80 -38.74
CA LEU A 490 6.18 -16.80 -39.97
C LEU A 490 7.30 -17.84 -39.90
N LYS A 491 7.82 -18.11 -38.70
CA LYS A 491 8.79 -19.19 -38.45
C LYS A 491 8.11 -20.27 -37.62
N ARG A 492 8.09 -21.50 -38.13
CA ARG A 492 7.49 -22.68 -37.47
C ARG A 492 8.44 -23.87 -37.58
N ASP A 493 8.56 -24.61 -36.50
CA ASP A 493 9.30 -25.87 -36.45
C ASP A 493 8.67 -26.79 -35.39
N VAL A 494 8.94 -28.10 -35.46
CA VAL A 494 8.53 -29.08 -34.43
C VAL A 494 9.78 -29.48 -33.68
N ILE A 495 9.88 -29.11 -32.41
CA ILE A 495 11.08 -29.33 -31.60
C ILE A 495 10.76 -30.39 -30.53
N PRO A 496 11.21 -31.66 -30.71
CA PRO A 496 10.88 -32.75 -29.80
C PRO A 496 11.21 -32.41 -28.35
N GLY A 497 10.23 -32.60 -27.47
CA GLY A 497 10.41 -32.42 -26.02
C GLY A 497 10.10 -31.00 -25.50
N LYS A 498 9.92 -30.01 -26.39
CA LYS A 498 9.58 -28.64 -26.00
C LYS A 498 8.30 -28.57 -25.18
N GLY A 499 7.23 -29.23 -25.64
CA GLY A 499 5.94 -29.22 -24.97
C GLY A 499 6.02 -29.84 -23.58
N SER A 500 6.86 -30.88 -23.42
CA SER A 500 7.04 -31.50 -22.11
C SER A 500 7.80 -30.61 -21.12
N LEU A 501 8.83 -29.90 -21.58
CA LEU A 501 9.59 -28.97 -20.74
C LEU A 501 8.74 -27.77 -20.33
N ASN A 502 7.99 -27.18 -21.27
CA ASN A 502 7.09 -26.06 -20.97
C ASN A 502 6.02 -26.46 -19.94
N ASN A 503 5.39 -27.61 -20.11
CA ASN A 503 4.40 -28.12 -19.15
C ASN A 503 4.98 -28.25 -17.73
N ARG A 504 6.18 -28.86 -17.59
CA ARG A 504 6.83 -29.05 -16.29
C ARG A 504 7.28 -27.73 -15.66
N ILE A 505 7.88 -26.84 -16.44
CA ILE A 505 8.35 -25.53 -15.98
C ILE A 505 7.16 -24.67 -15.55
N SER A 506 6.06 -24.65 -16.34
CA SER A 506 4.83 -23.94 -15.97
C SER A 506 4.19 -24.51 -14.71
N ALA A 507 4.06 -25.82 -14.60
CA ALA A 507 3.56 -26.47 -13.39
C ALA A 507 4.37 -26.06 -12.15
N HIS A 508 5.70 -26.00 -12.28
CA HIS A 508 6.60 -25.60 -11.20
C HIS A 508 6.40 -24.14 -10.78
N PHE A 509 6.38 -23.20 -11.73
CA PHE A 509 6.14 -21.80 -11.42
C PHE A 509 4.73 -21.54 -10.87
N PHE A 510 3.69 -22.15 -11.44
CA PHE A 510 2.35 -22.03 -10.90
C PHE A 510 2.27 -22.59 -9.48
N SER A 511 2.89 -23.74 -9.21
CA SER A 511 2.91 -24.28 -7.87
C SER A 511 3.64 -23.38 -6.88
N LEU A 512 4.77 -22.79 -7.30
CA LEU A 512 5.50 -21.80 -6.49
C LEU A 512 4.63 -20.58 -6.17
N LEU A 513 3.90 -20.07 -7.16
CA LEU A 513 3.02 -18.91 -7.01
C LEU A 513 1.84 -19.23 -6.08
N GLU A 514 1.23 -20.41 -6.17
CA GLU A 514 0.20 -20.88 -5.23
C GLU A 514 0.74 -20.92 -3.80
N VAL A 515 1.94 -21.46 -3.62
CA VAL A 515 2.61 -21.50 -2.31
C VAL A 515 2.94 -20.10 -1.78
N ALA A 516 3.25 -19.15 -2.67
CA ALA A 516 3.41 -17.74 -2.34
C ALA A 516 2.08 -17.00 -2.07
N GLY A 517 0.93 -17.65 -2.31
CA GLY A 517 -0.41 -17.10 -2.11
C GLY A 517 -0.97 -16.31 -3.31
N LEU A 518 -0.44 -16.56 -4.50
CA LEU A 518 -0.91 -16.00 -5.77
C LEU A 518 -1.69 -17.09 -6.53
N PRO A 519 -3.03 -16.99 -6.62
CA PRO A 519 -3.85 -18.05 -7.17
C PRO A 519 -3.64 -18.22 -8.67
N THR A 520 -3.62 -19.48 -9.10
CA THR A 520 -3.39 -19.90 -10.48
C THR A 520 -4.49 -20.87 -10.91
N HIS A 521 -4.63 -21.06 -12.22
CA HIS A 521 -5.51 -22.09 -12.74
C HIS A 521 -4.91 -23.50 -12.64
N PHE A 522 -3.63 -23.66 -12.29
CA PHE A 522 -2.99 -24.97 -12.33
C PHE A 522 -3.49 -25.86 -11.20
N VAL A 523 -3.88 -27.08 -11.52
CA VAL A 523 -4.30 -28.08 -10.52
C VAL A 523 -3.21 -29.11 -10.33
N LYS A 524 -2.86 -29.87 -11.37
CA LYS A 524 -1.86 -30.94 -11.29
C LYS A 524 -1.35 -31.35 -12.66
N LEU A 525 -0.17 -31.96 -12.70
CA LEU A 525 0.31 -32.68 -13.88
C LEU A 525 -0.43 -34.02 -14.04
N LEU A 526 -0.77 -34.36 -15.27
CA LEU A 526 -1.37 -35.64 -15.67
C LEU A 526 -0.37 -36.54 -16.40
N GLY A 527 0.64 -35.92 -17.03
CA GLY A 527 1.71 -36.61 -17.72
C GLY A 527 2.80 -35.64 -18.19
N PRO A 528 3.73 -36.08 -19.04
CA PRO A 528 4.82 -35.23 -19.54
C PRO A 528 4.33 -33.97 -20.26
N ARG A 529 3.22 -34.08 -21.01
CA ARG A 529 2.64 -32.98 -21.81
C ARG A 529 1.25 -32.56 -21.37
N GLU A 530 0.69 -33.20 -20.36
CA GLU A 530 -0.70 -33.01 -19.98
C GLU A 530 -0.81 -32.48 -18.55
N ALA A 531 -1.70 -31.52 -18.36
CA ALA A 531 -2.01 -30.92 -17.08
C ALA A 531 -3.52 -30.71 -16.93
N LEU A 532 -3.97 -30.72 -15.69
CA LEU A 532 -5.32 -30.37 -15.29
C LEU A 532 -5.31 -28.93 -14.78
N VAL A 533 -6.25 -28.12 -15.27
CA VAL A 533 -6.38 -26.71 -14.88
C VAL A 533 -7.83 -26.38 -14.54
N ARG A 534 -8.03 -25.36 -13.70
CA ARG A 534 -9.33 -24.77 -13.39
C ARG A 534 -9.88 -24.08 -14.63
N ARG A 535 -11.19 -24.21 -14.83
CA ARG A 535 -11.92 -23.47 -15.83
C ARG A 535 -11.96 -21.98 -15.45
N VAL A 536 -11.61 -21.14 -16.41
CA VAL A 536 -11.67 -19.68 -16.30
C VAL A 536 -12.21 -19.07 -17.59
N GLU A 537 -12.79 -17.87 -17.49
CA GLU A 537 -13.06 -17.01 -18.63
C GLU A 537 -11.85 -16.09 -18.86
N ILE A 538 -11.11 -16.29 -19.95
CA ILE A 538 -9.89 -15.51 -20.23
C ILE A 538 -10.25 -14.04 -20.47
N ILE A 539 -9.59 -13.16 -19.73
CA ILE A 539 -9.60 -11.72 -20.01
C ILE A 539 -8.76 -11.52 -21.28
N PRO A 540 -9.25 -10.81 -22.31
CA PRO A 540 -8.61 -10.75 -23.63
C PRO A 540 -7.36 -9.84 -23.64
N LEU A 541 -6.54 -9.90 -22.61
CA LEU A 541 -5.34 -9.07 -22.42
C LEU A 541 -4.15 -9.95 -22.03
N GLU A 542 -3.05 -9.81 -22.76
CA GLU A 542 -1.73 -10.19 -22.27
C GLU A 542 -1.17 -9.03 -21.41
N VAL A 543 -0.69 -9.36 -20.21
CA VAL A 543 -0.03 -8.41 -19.31
C VAL A 543 1.46 -8.71 -19.32
N ILE A 544 2.27 -7.78 -19.84
CA ILE A 544 3.70 -7.96 -20.00
C ILE A 544 4.43 -7.14 -18.94
N VAL A 545 5.19 -7.82 -18.07
CA VAL A 545 6.04 -7.15 -17.09
C VAL A 545 7.48 -7.16 -17.58
N ARG A 546 8.14 -6.00 -17.55
CA ARG A 546 9.49 -5.79 -18.07
C ARG A 546 10.40 -5.23 -16.99
N ASN A 547 11.49 -5.94 -16.72
CA ASN A 547 12.53 -5.53 -15.78
C ASN A 547 13.75 -4.94 -16.51
N ILE A 548 14.04 -5.47 -17.71
CA ILE A 548 15.17 -5.10 -18.54
C ILE A 548 14.68 -4.81 -19.96
N ALA A 549 15.21 -3.77 -20.59
CA ALA A 549 14.89 -3.48 -21.98
C ALA A 549 15.43 -4.60 -22.90
N ALA A 550 14.51 -5.33 -23.52
CA ALA A 550 14.80 -6.36 -24.53
C ALA A 550 13.64 -6.46 -25.52
N GLY A 551 13.86 -7.20 -26.62
CA GLY A 551 12.82 -7.52 -27.60
C GLY A 551 12.00 -6.31 -28.08
N SER A 552 10.67 -6.39 -27.95
CA SER A 552 9.77 -5.35 -28.46
C SER A 552 9.95 -4.00 -27.77
N LEU A 553 10.26 -3.94 -26.47
CA LEU A 553 10.47 -2.68 -25.77
C LEU A 553 11.73 -1.97 -26.26
N ALA A 554 12.84 -2.70 -26.36
CA ALA A 554 14.12 -2.16 -26.82
C ALA A 554 14.00 -1.57 -28.23
N LYS A 555 13.38 -2.33 -29.16
CA LYS A 555 13.12 -1.87 -30.53
C LYS A 555 12.19 -0.66 -30.58
N LYS A 556 11.07 -0.69 -29.84
CA LYS A 556 10.05 0.36 -29.87
C LYS A 556 10.58 1.71 -29.40
N LEU A 557 11.43 1.72 -28.37
CA LEU A 557 11.93 2.94 -27.74
C LEU A 557 13.38 3.29 -28.11
N GLY A 558 14.02 2.51 -28.99
CA GLY A 558 15.42 2.70 -29.35
C GLY A 558 16.38 2.55 -28.15
N LEU A 559 16.03 1.69 -27.19
CA LEU A 559 16.85 1.47 -26.00
C LEU A 559 17.89 0.38 -26.26
N PRO A 560 19.11 0.50 -25.69
CA PRO A 560 20.08 -0.59 -25.75
C PRO A 560 19.53 -1.82 -25.01
N GLU A 561 19.61 -2.98 -25.66
CA GLU A 561 19.24 -4.26 -25.04
C GLU A 561 20.10 -4.52 -23.80
N GLY A 562 19.47 -4.98 -22.72
CA GLY A 562 20.13 -5.19 -21.44
C GLY A 562 20.07 -4.00 -20.48
N ARG A 563 19.49 -2.85 -20.88
CA ARG A 563 19.27 -1.72 -19.97
C ARG A 563 18.30 -2.10 -18.85
N VAL A 564 18.79 -2.13 -17.61
CA VAL A 564 17.97 -2.29 -16.41
C VAL A 564 17.07 -1.06 -16.24
N LEU A 565 15.78 -1.29 -16.02
CA LEU A 565 14.81 -0.22 -15.81
C LEU A 565 14.82 0.23 -14.34
N SER A 566 14.56 1.51 -14.08
CA SER A 566 14.52 2.05 -12.70
C SER A 566 13.35 1.50 -11.87
N ARG A 567 12.35 0.93 -12.54
CA ARG A 567 11.25 0.15 -11.99
C ARG A 567 10.70 -0.79 -13.06
N PRO A 568 10.03 -1.90 -12.68
CA PRO A 568 9.32 -2.72 -13.63
C PRO A 568 8.26 -1.91 -14.39
N VAL A 569 8.15 -2.17 -15.70
CA VAL A 569 7.13 -1.58 -16.58
C VAL A 569 6.07 -2.64 -16.88
N VAL A 570 4.80 -2.27 -16.83
CA VAL A 570 3.66 -3.14 -17.17
C VAL A 570 3.05 -2.60 -18.46
N ASP A 571 3.05 -3.42 -19.52
CA ASP A 571 2.33 -3.18 -20.76
C ASP A 571 1.10 -4.10 -20.85
N PHE A 572 0.03 -3.62 -21.49
CA PHE A 572 -1.11 -4.44 -21.87
C PHE A 572 -1.13 -4.63 -23.39
N CYS A 573 -1.34 -5.86 -23.85
CA CYS A 573 -1.55 -6.20 -25.26
C CYS A 573 -2.92 -6.87 -25.42
N LEU A 574 -3.70 -6.48 -26.42
CA LEU A 574 -4.96 -7.15 -26.75
C LEU A 574 -4.63 -8.51 -27.37
N LYS A 575 -5.22 -9.59 -26.87
CA LYS A 575 -5.05 -10.93 -27.44
C LYS A 575 -5.79 -11.03 -28.77
N ASN A 576 -5.08 -10.82 -29.87
CA ASN A 576 -5.62 -10.83 -31.22
C ASN A 576 -4.52 -11.20 -32.22
N ASP A 577 -4.51 -12.48 -32.61
CA ASP A 577 -3.54 -13.04 -33.54
C ASP A 577 -3.58 -12.38 -34.92
N GLU A 578 -4.75 -11.95 -35.41
CA GLU A 578 -4.90 -11.29 -36.71
C GLU A 578 -4.25 -9.89 -36.73
N LEU A 579 -4.19 -9.24 -35.56
CA LEU A 579 -3.64 -7.90 -35.38
C LEU A 579 -2.25 -7.90 -34.74
N HIS A 580 -1.62 -9.06 -34.58
CA HIS A 580 -0.29 -9.20 -33.98
C HIS A 580 -0.22 -8.69 -32.52
N ASP A 581 -1.25 -8.98 -31.72
CA ASP A 581 -1.36 -8.64 -30.30
C ASP A 581 -1.02 -7.17 -29.97
N PRO A 582 -1.80 -6.21 -30.50
CA PRO A 582 -1.45 -4.80 -30.42
C PRO A 582 -1.41 -4.31 -28.97
N GLN A 583 -0.43 -3.46 -28.65
CA GLN A 583 -0.37 -2.82 -27.35
C GLN A 583 -1.55 -1.86 -27.18
N VAL A 584 -2.23 -1.96 -26.04
CA VAL A 584 -3.37 -1.13 -25.67
C VAL A 584 -3.08 -0.32 -24.41
N THR A 585 -3.67 0.87 -24.32
CA THR A 585 -3.63 1.69 -23.09
C THR A 585 -4.75 1.28 -22.14
N GLU A 586 -4.63 1.67 -20.87
CA GLU A 586 -5.72 1.50 -19.88
C GLU A 586 -7.02 2.15 -20.38
N ASP A 587 -6.95 3.35 -20.97
CA ASP A 587 -8.13 4.02 -21.55
C ASP A 587 -8.79 3.21 -22.67
N GLN A 588 -8.01 2.57 -23.55
CA GLN A 588 -8.56 1.71 -24.61
C GLN A 588 -9.21 0.47 -24.03
N ILE A 589 -8.63 -0.13 -22.99
CA ILE A 589 -9.21 -1.28 -22.27
C ILE A 589 -10.58 -0.92 -21.69
N LEU A 590 -10.69 0.24 -21.04
CA LEU A 590 -11.93 0.73 -20.42
C LEU A 590 -12.97 1.11 -21.46
N ALA A 591 -12.57 1.90 -22.48
CA ALA A 591 -13.48 2.40 -23.50
C ALA A 591 -14.07 1.29 -24.38
N LEU A 592 -13.32 0.21 -24.61
CA LEU A 592 -13.75 -0.94 -25.41
C LEU A 592 -14.35 -2.07 -24.56
N GLY A 593 -14.39 -1.92 -23.23
CA GLY A 593 -15.02 -2.88 -22.32
C GLY A 593 -14.27 -4.21 -22.20
N PHE A 594 -12.96 -4.25 -22.43
CA PHE A 594 -12.16 -5.47 -22.27
C PHE A 594 -12.00 -5.87 -20.79
N ALA A 595 -11.91 -4.88 -19.91
CA ALA A 595 -11.89 -5.07 -18.46
C ALA A 595 -12.38 -3.79 -17.74
N ALA A 596 -12.94 -3.93 -16.54
CA ALA A 596 -13.33 -2.78 -15.71
C ALA A 596 -12.12 -2.12 -15.03
N GLU A 597 -12.26 -0.86 -14.60
CA GLU A 597 -11.16 -0.10 -13.97
C GLU A 597 -10.54 -0.82 -12.76
N LYS A 598 -11.38 -1.44 -11.94
CA LYS A 598 -10.92 -2.25 -10.81
C LYS A 598 -10.09 -3.45 -11.28
N GLU A 599 -10.52 -4.13 -12.35
CA GLU A 599 -9.81 -5.29 -12.91
C GLU A 599 -8.48 -4.88 -13.51
N VAL A 600 -8.39 -3.77 -14.23
CA VAL A 600 -7.12 -3.26 -14.80
C VAL A 600 -6.07 -3.02 -13.70
N ARG A 601 -6.49 -2.41 -12.59
CA ARG A 601 -5.62 -2.22 -11.41
C ARG A 601 -5.23 -3.56 -10.79
N GLU A 602 -6.18 -4.47 -10.64
CA GLU A 602 -5.93 -5.81 -10.09
C GLU A 602 -4.96 -6.62 -10.94
N LEU A 603 -5.10 -6.62 -12.28
CA LEU A 603 -4.19 -7.27 -13.22
C LEU A 603 -2.77 -6.73 -13.10
N ARG A 604 -2.63 -5.40 -13.05
CA ARG A 604 -1.33 -4.73 -12.89
C ARG A 604 -0.66 -5.12 -11.57
N ASP A 605 -1.40 -5.03 -10.47
CA ASP A 605 -0.87 -5.33 -9.14
C ASP A 605 -0.53 -6.82 -8.98
N PHE A 606 -1.36 -7.70 -9.55
CA PHE A 606 -1.11 -9.14 -9.58
C PHE A 606 0.16 -9.44 -10.38
N ALA A 607 0.30 -8.89 -11.58
CA ALA A 607 1.47 -9.09 -12.43
C ALA A 607 2.77 -8.61 -11.77
N LEU A 608 2.74 -7.49 -11.05
CA LEU A 608 3.88 -7.00 -10.28
C LEU A 608 4.25 -7.91 -9.11
N LYS A 609 3.27 -8.50 -8.42
CA LYS A 609 3.53 -9.50 -7.37
C LYS A 609 4.12 -10.80 -7.93
N VAL A 610 3.62 -11.26 -9.08
CA VAL A 610 4.22 -12.40 -9.80
C VAL A 610 5.67 -12.09 -10.16
N ASN A 611 5.94 -10.87 -10.66
CA ASN A 611 7.30 -10.44 -10.98
C ASN A 611 8.22 -10.47 -9.75
N GLU A 612 7.75 -10.00 -8.60
CA GLU A 612 8.52 -9.99 -7.36
C GLU A 612 8.91 -11.42 -6.93
N VAL A 613 7.94 -12.34 -6.92
CA VAL A 613 8.15 -13.75 -6.56
C VAL A 613 9.12 -14.43 -7.53
N LEU A 614 8.84 -14.35 -8.83
CA LEU A 614 9.61 -15.06 -9.85
C LEU A 614 11.02 -14.48 -9.98
N SER A 615 11.18 -13.15 -9.95
CA SER A 615 12.50 -12.51 -10.05
C SER A 615 13.41 -12.93 -8.89
N ALA A 616 12.88 -12.94 -7.66
CA ALA A 616 13.66 -13.37 -6.50
C ALA A 616 14.03 -14.86 -6.57
N TYR A 617 13.07 -15.70 -6.94
CA TYR A 617 13.26 -17.15 -7.05
C TYR A 617 14.24 -17.55 -8.15
N LEU A 618 14.19 -16.87 -9.31
CA LEU A 618 15.09 -17.10 -10.44
C LEU A 618 16.48 -16.58 -10.15
N LEU A 619 16.60 -15.41 -9.50
CA LEU A 619 17.90 -14.85 -9.15
C LEU A 619 18.66 -15.75 -8.16
N SER A 620 17.95 -16.44 -7.25
CA SER A 620 18.56 -17.43 -6.36
C SER A 620 19.04 -18.70 -7.08
N ARG A 621 18.79 -18.82 -8.39
CA ARG A 621 19.15 -19.92 -9.29
C ARG A 621 20.00 -19.43 -10.45
N ASP A 622 20.63 -18.27 -10.30
CA ASP A 622 21.48 -17.65 -11.31
C ASP A 622 20.76 -17.43 -12.66
N LEU A 623 19.47 -17.13 -12.60
CA LEU A 623 18.64 -16.76 -13.74
C LEU A 623 18.08 -15.35 -13.56
N ILE A 624 18.10 -14.56 -14.63
CA ILE A 624 17.50 -13.23 -14.69
C ILE A 624 16.18 -13.30 -15.45
N LEU A 625 15.11 -12.81 -14.81
CA LEU A 625 13.82 -12.58 -15.46
C LEU A 625 13.83 -11.22 -16.16
N VAL A 626 14.00 -11.22 -17.47
CA VAL A 626 14.12 -10.00 -18.30
C VAL A 626 12.76 -9.35 -18.50
N ASP A 627 11.83 -10.13 -19.06
CA ASP A 627 10.43 -9.82 -19.16
C ASP A 627 9.61 -11.12 -19.29
N PHE A 628 8.30 -11.02 -19.10
CA PHE A 628 7.38 -12.14 -19.29
C PHE A 628 5.97 -11.66 -19.55
N LYS A 629 5.21 -12.50 -20.25
CA LYS A 629 3.80 -12.28 -20.54
C LYS A 629 2.94 -13.15 -19.64
N LEU A 630 1.90 -12.57 -19.07
CA LEU A 630 0.90 -13.26 -18.27
C LEU A 630 -0.48 -13.13 -18.92
N GLU A 631 -1.30 -14.14 -18.72
CA GLU A 631 -2.73 -14.09 -19.01
C GLU A 631 -3.51 -14.35 -17.73
N PHE A 632 -4.71 -13.80 -17.65
CA PHE A 632 -5.55 -13.90 -16.47
C PHE A 632 -6.97 -14.33 -16.84
N GLY A 633 -7.59 -15.06 -15.92
CA GLY A 633 -8.94 -15.56 -16.07
C GLY A 633 -9.86 -15.11 -14.96
N ARG A 634 -11.11 -14.80 -15.31
CA ARG A 634 -12.20 -14.59 -14.35
C ARG A 634 -12.75 -15.95 -13.90
N CYS A 635 -12.94 -16.09 -12.59
CA CYS A 635 -13.60 -17.24 -11.98
C CYS A 635 -14.44 -16.81 -10.77
N ARG A 636 -15.12 -17.76 -10.11
CA ARG A 636 -15.96 -17.47 -8.94
C ARG A 636 -15.19 -16.82 -7.79
N ASP A 637 -13.90 -17.10 -7.67
CA ASP A 637 -13.03 -16.60 -6.60
C ASP A 637 -12.33 -15.28 -6.96
N GLY A 638 -12.63 -14.69 -8.12
CA GLY A 638 -12.00 -13.48 -8.64
C GLY A 638 -11.08 -13.74 -9.83
N ILE A 639 -10.08 -12.86 -10.01
CA ILE A 639 -9.09 -12.96 -11.08
C ILE A 639 -7.95 -13.89 -10.62
N ILE A 640 -7.64 -14.90 -11.43
CA ILE A 640 -6.52 -15.81 -11.19
C ILE A 640 -5.58 -15.85 -12.39
N LEU A 641 -4.32 -16.21 -12.14
CA LEU A 641 -3.34 -16.37 -13.20
C LEU A 641 -3.64 -17.61 -14.05
N ALA A 642 -3.58 -17.46 -15.36
CA ALA A 642 -3.92 -18.51 -16.31
C ALA A 642 -2.84 -18.68 -17.40
N ASP A 643 -3.13 -19.60 -18.32
CA ASP A 643 -2.32 -19.96 -19.47
C ASP A 643 -1.00 -20.71 -19.19
N GLU A 644 0.17 -20.09 -19.35
CA GLU A 644 1.47 -20.71 -19.05
C GLU A 644 2.54 -19.70 -18.64
N ILE A 645 3.47 -20.13 -17.78
CA ILE A 645 4.74 -19.44 -17.52
C ILE A 645 5.85 -20.39 -17.96
N SER A 646 6.50 -20.10 -19.07
CA SER A 646 7.50 -20.99 -19.67
C SER A 646 8.55 -20.19 -20.45
N PRO A 647 9.64 -20.84 -20.89
CA PRO A 647 10.62 -20.18 -21.76
C PRO A 647 10.06 -19.72 -23.12
N ASP A 648 8.81 -20.07 -23.46
CA ASP A 648 8.08 -19.54 -24.62
C ASP A 648 7.41 -18.18 -24.33
N THR A 649 6.98 -17.93 -23.09
CA THR A 649 6.25 -16.73 -22.64
C THR A 649 7.12 -15.78 -21.80
N CYS A 650 8.31 -16.22 -21.38
CA CYS A 650 9.28 -15.45 -20.62
C CYS A 650 10.60 -15.30 -21.37
N ARG A 651 11.36 -14.24 -21.05
CA ARG A 651 12.79 -14.11 -21.37
C ARG A 651 13.64 -14.38 -20.14
N PHE A 652 14.52 -15.37 -20.27
CA PHE A 652 15.41 -15.81 -19.21
C PHE A 652 16.84 -15.67 -19.69
N TRP A 653 17.64 -14.93 -18.94
CA TRP A 653 19.08 -14.85 -19.18
C TRP A 653 19.86 -15.53 -18.07
N ASP A 654 20.99 -16.13 -18.42
CA ASP A 654 21.99 -16.49 -17.42
C ASP A 654 22.45 -15.23 -16.67
N ARG A 655 22.60 -15.33 -15.35
CA ARG A 655 22.95 -14.19 -14.51
C ARG A 655 24.31 -13.60 -14.85
N ASP A 656 25.30 -14.44 -15.14
CA ASP A 656 26.69 -14.04 -15.29
C ASP A 656 27.04 -13.81 -16.76
N THR A 657 26.69 -14.76 -17.63
CA THR A 657 27.05 -14.70 -19.06
C THR A 657 26.06 -13.86 -19.87
N LYS A 658 24.87 -13.59 -19.33
CA LYS A 658 23.73 -13.01 -20.06
C LYS A 658 23.28 -13.84 -21.26
N GLU A 659 23.66 -15.11 -21.32
CA GLU A 659 23.22 -16.02 -22.37
C GLU A 659 21.70 -16.16 -22.34
N LYS A 660 21.06 -16.08 -23.51
CA LYS A 660 19.61 -16.25 -23.64
C LYS A 660 19.26 -17.73 -23.49
N LEU A 661 18.40 -18.05 -22.53
CA LEU A 661 17.94 -19.41 -22.24
C LEU A 661 16.47 -19.65 -22.64
N ASP A 662 15.88 -18.71 -23.37
CA ASP A 662 14.48 -18.72 -23.77
C ASP A 662 14.26 -18.86 -25.29
N LYS A 663 13.01 -18.70 -25.74
CA LYS A 663 12.62 -18.79 -27.16
C LYS A 663 13.38 -17.81 -28.08
N ASP A 664 14.01 -16.76 -27.57
CA ASP A 664 14.92 -15.90 -28.34
C ASP A 664 16.04 -16.69 -29.04
N ARG A 665 16.47 -17.84 -28.50
CA ARG A 665 17.43 -18.72 -29.20
C ARG A 665 16.89 -19.24 -30.54
N PHE A 666 15.60 -19.55 -30.59
CA PHE A 666 14.91 -19.92 -31.82
C PHE A 666 14.60 -18.69 -32.69
N ARG A 667 14.22 -17.56 -32.09
CA ARG A 667 13.93 -16.31 -32.83
C ARG A 667 15.16 -15.77 -33.57
N HIS A 668 16.35 -15.95 -33.01
CA HIS A 668 17.62 -15.40 -33.53
C HIS A 668 18.60 -16.46 -34.05
N ASP A 669 18.15 -17.70 -34.27
CA ASP A 669 18.96 -18.78 -34.84
C ASP A 669 20.27 -19.08 -34.06
N LEU A 670 20.21 -18.96 -32.73
CA LEU A 670 21.36 -19.19 -31.84
C LEU A 670 21.63 -20.69 -31.54
N GLY A 671 20.76 -21.58 -32.01
CA GLY A 671 20.83 -23.03 -31.75
C GLY A 671 20.58 -23.41 -30.28
N GLY A 672 20.52 -24.71 -29.97
CA GLY A 672 20.50 -25.21 -28.59
C GLY A 672 19.25 -24.86 -27.77
N LEU A 673 18.07 -24.74 -28.38
CA LEU A 673 16.83 -24.38 -27.67
C LEU A 673 16.47 -25.39 -26.56
N ILE A 674 16.46 -26.70 -26.87
CA ILE A 674 16.13 -27.74 -25.88
C ILE A 674 17.19 -27.79 -24.76
N PRO A 675 18.50 -27.82 -25.04
CA PRO A 675 19.53 -27.71 -24.00
C PRO A 675 19.32 -26.52 -23.06
N ALA A 676 18.91 -25.36 -23.58
CA ALA A 676 18.62 -24.19 -22.74
C ALA A 676 17.42 -24.40 -21.82
N TYR A 677 16.34 -25.04 -22.31
CA TYR A 677 15.15 -25.31 -21.51
C TYR A 677 15.43 -26.40 -20.46
N GLU A 678 16.25 -27.40 -20.80
CA GLU A 678 16.73 -28.42 -19.87
C GLU A 678 17.60 -27.80 -18.76
N GLU A 679 18.46 -26.85 -19.11
CA GLU A 679 19.28 -26.13 -18.14
C GLU A 679 18.42 -25.28 -17.18
N ILE A 680 17.39 -24.60 -17.68
CA ILE A 680 16.41 -23.93 -16.81
C ILE A 680 15.78 -24.95 -15.86
N TRP A 681 15.25 -26.06 -16.39
CA TRP A 681 14.60 -27.08 -15.58
C TRP A 681 15.53 -27.64 -14.49
N LYS A 682 16.78 -27.94 -14.85
CA LYS A 682 17.81 -28.41 -13.91
C LYS A 682 18.07 -27.41 -12.78
N ARG A 683 18.15 -26.10 -13.08
CA ARG A 683 18.34 -25.05 -12.07
C ARG A 683 17.12 -24.89 -11.17
N LEU A 684 15.90 -25.02 -11.72
CA LEU A 684 14.67 -25.00 -10.92
C LEU A 684 14.62 -26.15 -9.91
N GLN A 685 15.17 -27.32 -10.27
CA GLN A 685 15.33 -28.49 -9.39
C GLN A 685 16.49 -28.37 -8.38
N GLY A 686 17.24 -27.27 -8.37
CA GLY A 686 18.36 -27.03 -7.45
C GLY A 686 19.74 -27.49 -7.98
N GLY A 687 19.86 -27.83 -9.26
CA GLY A 687 21.15 -28.09 -9.90
C GLY A 687 21.97 -26.82 -10.13
N LYS A 688 23.30 -26.91 -10.02
CA LYS A 688 24.24 -25.80 -10.33
C LYS A 688 24.48 -25.67 -11.84
N PRO A 689 24.84 -24.46 -12.33
CA PRO A 689 25.20 -24.23 -13.73
C PRO A 689 26.28 -25.21 -14.21
N VAL A 690 26.20 -25.65 -15.47
CA VAL A 690 27.35 -26.32 -16.11
C VAL A 690 28.33 -25.22 -16.51
N VAL A 691 29.53 -25.24 -15.90
CA VAL A 691 30.64 -24.32 -16.22
C VAL A 691 31.23 -24.67 -17.58
#